data_AF-A0AAD6GPA8-F1
#
_entry.id   AF-A0AAD6GPA8-F1
#
_cell.length_a   1.000
_cell.length_b   1.000
_cell.length_c   1.000
_cell.angle_alpha   90.00
_cell.angle_beta   90.00
_cell.angle_gamma   90.00
#
_symmetry.space_group_name_H-M   'P 1'
#
loop_
_entity.id
_entity.type
_entity.pdbx_description
1 polymer ?
#
loop_
_entity_poly.entity_id
_entity_poly.type
_entity_poly.pdbx_seq_one_letter_code
_entity_poly.pdbx_strand_id
1 'polypeptide(L)'
;MAPLLGTDNNWNGGTACSSHKPEKLSSHSKSILYVDAYDSFSYNAVALLEETLDVKVTVMTIDSTWPNGSMREFLRHYEAIVLGPGPGNPNISEDVGIMKDIWNLQETDLLPVFGICLGFQSLCLHYGIPIERLPYPLHGQVRHITTEAKDIFENILSLEVTLYHSLYADLGEKVQSQQLPVKELEFLASLALEDNNTSKHLIPMAVRHREKPFWGVQFHPESCKSEREACGMLLRNWWQMALKYNKISGRGGHGPLPTAIITPHEDTTSFPSIAYDMMKWSSATSACSSHRVSARGTLSTEAISDMFNAPGSPTVLFQSNGRYSIISVPSDGAWRFEYYIDTRMIKMYQLHGEKQVIEKSASVDQLWDALRYLMESKKVDSGSSQIPFWGGFLGYFSYELGLACLPHSHAHDSPSQTPTPNPDTEKSPEGPPDVSLLWCERSIVIDNETGDIVIQSIIKSDDLPAGWLDQTLQLLQESAHGTQNDIEDDAAFLDPILCEGIHLNPEEETYKQKIVACQAQLEAGESYELCLTGETLISLPTPSRQTDRLEFPWKLYKKLRKYNPAAFSAFGDLGNTKIVSSSPECFLNWDRASMLEMKPMKGTVRKSPEMTLEKAKAILGSTKEMAENLMIADLIRHDLYGICGSGGVHVEKLLEVEDHGRVYQMITHVKGKVNPKELGCSVRHMPQLKTSNMAVHGLTALQRCLPPGSMTGAPKERSCKHLQAIEARKRGIYSGVMGYLDLGGGGSFSVLIRTAFTCSSTEDTGRQVWRIGAGGAVTTLSTAEGEWQEMLTKLRTVQNVFRPSHTV
;
A
#
# COMPACT_ATOMS: atom_id res chain seq x y z
N MET A 1 -32.77 -0.90 -20.17
CA MET A 1 -34.09 -0.25 -20.31
C MET A 1 -34.31 0.61 -19.07
N ALA A 2 -34.35 1.94 -19.25
CA ALA A 2 -34.80 2.88 -18.24
C ALA A 2 -36.32 2.77 -18.01
N PRO A 3 -36.84 3.36 -16.93
CA PRO A 3 -37.50 4.67 -17.07
C PRO A 3 -37.08 5.66 -15.96
N LEU A 4 -36.72 6.92 -16.23
CA LEU A 4 -37.49 8.10 -16.69
C LEU A 4 -38.47 8.69 -15.66
N LEU A 5 -38.00 9.77 -15.03
CA LEU A 5 -38.62 11.09 -14.79
C LEU A 5 -40.12 11.21 -14.52
N GLY A 6 -40.45 11.86 -13.40
CA GLY A 6 -41.69 12.61 -13.20
C GLY A 6 -41.40 13.93 -12.48
N THR A 7 -41.54 15.05 -13.19
CA THR A 7 -41.54 16.42 -12.67
C THR A 7 -42.98 16.94 -12.52
N ASP A 8 -43.12 17.88 -11.60
CA ASP A 8 -44.04 19.05 -11.59
C ASP A 8 -45.12 19.20 -10.49
N ASN A 9 -44.89 20.28 -9.72
CA ASN A 9 -45.79 21.36 -9.32
C ASN A 9 -46.83 21.17 -8.19
N ASN A 10 -46.61 21.86 -7.05
CA ASN A 10 -47.31 23.14 -6.79
C ASN A 10 -46.83 23.90 -5.54
N TRP A 11 -46.79 25.23 -5.70
CA TRP A 11 -46.61 26.31 -4.72
C TRP A 11 -47.69 26.34 -3.60
N ASN A 12 -47.31 26.68 -2.36
CA ASN A 12 -47.57 28.02 -1.78
C ASN A 12 -47.02 28.19 -0.35
N GLY A 13 -46.60 29.41 -0.05
CA GLY A 13 -45.77 29.80 1.10
C GLY A 13 -46.44 29.84 2.48
N GLY A 14 -45.58 29.99 3.49
CA GLY A 14 -45.96 30.17 4.89
C GLY A 14 -44.77 30.26 5.83
N THR A 15 -44.28 31.47 6.05
CA THR A 15 -43.72 32.02 7.30
C THR A 15 -42.57 31.30 8.02
N ALA A 16 -41.47 32.04 8.13
CA ALA A 16 -40.32 31.81 9.00
C ALA A 16 -40.74 31.47 10.44
N CYS A 17 -40.22 30.35 10.96
CA CYS A 17 -40.14 30.09 12.39
C CYS A 17 -38.76 29.49 12.66
N SER A 18 -37.89 30.29 13.29
CA SER A 18 -36.58 29.89 13.76
C SER A 18 -36.73 28.80 14.82
N SER A 19 -36.55 27.54 14.43
CA SER A 19 -36.26 26.48 15.39
C SER A 19 -34.76 26.49 15.63
N HIS A 20 -34.35 27.25 16.64
CA HIS A 20 -33.09 26.98 17.34
C HIS A 20 -33.15 25.53 17.82
N LYS A 21 -32.60 24.60 17.03
CA LYS A 21 -32.10 23.34 17.58
C LYS A 21 -31.03 23.73 18.59
N PRO A 22 -31.14 23.34 19.87
CA PRO A 22 -30.06 23.60 20.80
C PRO A 22 -28.81 22.92 20.24
N GLU A 23 -27.74 23.69 20.07
CA GLU A 23 -26.39 23.13 19.96
C GLU A 23 -26.25 22.11 21.09
N LYS A 24 -26.06 20.84 20.73
CA LYS A 24 -25.64 19.82 21.68
C LYS A 24 -24.32 20.32 22.27
N LEU A 25 -24.35 20.87 23.49
CA LEU A 25 -23.15 20.94 24.33
C LEU A 25 -22.53 19.53 24.30
N SER A 26 -21.28 19.45 23.88
CA SER A 26 -20.56 18.19 23.67
C SER A 26 -20.67 17.32 24.92
N SER A 27 -21.47 16.26 24.85
CA SER A 27 -21.38 15.18 25.84
C SER A 27 -19.95 14.66 25.78
N HIS A 28 -19.25 14.66 26.91
CA HIS A 28 -17.88 14.14 26.99
C HIS A 28 -17.83 12.75 26.34
N SER A 29 -17.23 12.65 25.15
CA SER A 29 -16.98 11.37 24.51
C SER A 29 -15.96 10.64 25.38
N LYS A 30 -16.35 9.45 25.84
CA LYS A 30 -15.46 8.56 26.58
C LYS A 30 -14.27 8.19 25.69
N SER A 31 -13.13 7.94 26.30
CA SER A 31 -11.86 7.75 25.61
C SER A 31 -11.20 6.43 25.99
N ILE A 32 -10.62 5.77 24.98
CA ILE A 32 -9.79 4.58 25.14
C ILE A 32 -8.35 4.92 24.71
N LEU A 33 -7.39 4.47 25.50
CA LEU A 33 -5.99 4.43 25.08
C LEU A 33 -5.73 3.09 24.38
N TYR A 34 -5.21 3.14 23.16
CA TYR A 34 -4.79 1.97 22.39
C TYR A 34 -3.26 1.96 22.32
N VAL A 35 -2.63 0.84 22.70
CA VAL A 35 -1.19 0.64 22.59
C VAL A 35 -0.90 -0.23 21.37
N ASP A 36 -0.29 0.35 20.36
CA ASP A 36 0.06 -0.28 19.08
C ASP A 36 1.47 -0.87 19.12
N ALA A 37 1.59 -2.16 18.82
CA ALA A 37 2.86 -2.87 18.72
C ALA A 37 3.35 -3.00 17.25
N TYR A 38 3.04 -2.00 16.42
CA TYR A 38 3.40 -1.96 15.00
C TYR A 38 2.81 -3.11 14.17
N ASP A 39 1.59 -3.51 14.54
CA ASP A 39 0.83 -4.47 13.77
C ASP A 39 0.13 -3.81 12.58
N SER A 40 0.05 -4.52 11.45
CA SER A 40 -0.64 -4.01 10.27
C SER A 40 -2.16 -4.13 10.35
N PHE A 41 -2.74 -4.42 11.52
CA PHE A 41 -4.19 -4.44 11.74
C PHE A 41 -4.64 -3.47 12.84
N SER A 42 -3.73 -2.73 13.48
CA SER A 42 -4.04 -1.83 14.62
C SER A 42 -5.15 -0.82 14.32
N TYR A 43 -5.11 -0.12 13.19
CA TYR A 43 -6.16 0.83 12.83
C TYR A 43 -7.51 0.19 12.45
N ASN A 44 -7.55 -1.09 12.09
CA ASN A 44 -8.80 -1.84 11.98
C ASN A 44 -9.43 -2.02 13.36
N ALA A 45 -8.62 -2.35 14.38
CA ALA A 45 -9.08 -2.49 15.77
C ALA A 45 -9.52 -1.14 16.35
N VAL A 46 -8.79 -0.06 16.09
CA VAL A 46 -9.18 1.30 16.45
C VAL A 46 -10.53 1.65 15.85
N ALA A 47 -10.71 1.46 14.53
CA ALA A 47 -11.99 1.72 13.88
C ALA A 47 -13.13 0.86 14.44
N LEU A 48 -12.89 -0.43 14.71
CA LEU A 48 -13.87 -1.31 15.32
C LEU A 48 -14.31 -0.79 16.70
N LEU A 49 -13.39 -0.31 17.53
CA LEU A 49 -13.68 0.26 18.86
C LEU A 49 -14.51 1.54 18.73
N GLU A 50 -14.10 2.48 17.88
CA GLU A 50 -14.78 3.76 17.66
C GLU A 50 -16.21 3.53 17.13
N GLU A 51 -16.37 2.67 16.11
CA GLU A 51 -17.67 2.34 15.49
C GLU A 51 -18.60 1.56 16.43
N THR A 52 -18.05 0.67 17.27
CA THR A 52 -18.87 -0.23 18.11
C THR A 52 -19.26 0.41 19.43
N LEU A 53 -18.39 1.24 20.01
CA LEU A 53 -18.52 1.72 21.38
C LEU A 53 -18.86 3.22 21.48
N ASP A 54 -18.81 3.96 20.36
CA ASP A 54 -19.00 5.42 20.32
C ASP A 54 -18.02 6.14 21.28
N VAL A 55 -16.74 5.80 21.12
CA VAL A 55 -15.63 6.31 21.94
C VAL A 55 -14.59 7.00 21.05
N LYS A 56 -13.78 7.86 21.66
CA LYS A 56 -12.58 8.41 21.01
C LYS A 56 -11.38 7.53 21.34
N VAL A 57 -10.61 7.12 20.34
CA VAL A 57 -9.37 6.37 20.58
C VAL A 57 -8.15 7.27 20.43
N THR A 58 -7.23 7.15 21.39
CA THR A 58 -5.87 7.69 21.28
C THR A 58 -4.91 6.53 21.12
N VAL A 59 -4.02 6.62 20.13
CA VAL A 59 -3.01 5.59 19.87
C VAL A 59 -1.68 6.06 20.43
N MET A 60 -1.00 5.17 21.17
CA MET A 60 0.40 5.25 21.53
C MET A 60 1.11 4.00 21.02
N THR A 61 2.39 4.09 20.72
CA THR A 61 3.19 2.93 20.31
C THR A 61 3.89 2.30 21.50
N ILE A 62 4.26 1.02 21.38
CA ILE A 62 4.90 0.26 22.47
C ILE A 62 6.22 0.85 22.98
N ASP A 63 6.92 1.63 22.17
CA ASP A 63 8.20 2.29 22.45
C ASP A 63 8.02 3.76 22.92
N SER A 64 6.77 4.24 23.00
CA SER A 64 6.46 5.60 23.44
C SER A 64 6.88 5.83 24.89
N THR A 65 7.40 7.03 25.18
CA THR A 65 7.59 7.49 26.56
C THR A 65 6.30 8.06 27.13
N TRP A 66 6.04 7.83 28.42
CA TRP A 66 4.89 8.41 29.11
C TRP A 66 4.95 9.95 29.11
N PRO A 67 3.90 10.65 28.62
CA PRO A 67 3.91 12.11 28.58
C PRO A 67 4.09 12.72 29.97
N ASN A 68 4.85 13.82 30.04
CA ASN A 68 5.27 14.48 31.29
C ASN A 68 5.98 13.54 32.30
N GLY A 69 6.45 12.37 31.85
CA GLY A 69 7.11 11.38 32.69
C GLY A 69 6.17 10.64 33.66
N SER A 70 4.84 10.79 33.53
CA SER A 70 3.87 10.23 34.49
C SER A 70 2.78 9.41 33.79
N MET A 71 2.98 8.09 33.78
CA MET A 71 1.96 7.12 33.35
C MET A 71 0.64 7.35 34.10
N ARG A 72 0.69 7.53 35.42
CA ARG A 72 -0.50 7.69 36.28
C ARG A 72 -1.35 8.89 35.89
N GLU A 73 -0.72 10.04 35.69
CA GLU A 73 -1.43 11.26 35.31
C GLU A 73 -2.05 11.12 33.92
N PHE A 74 -1.30 10.56 32.98
CA PHE A 74 -1.77 10.35 31.63
C PHE A 74 -2.96 9.38 31.57
N LEU A 75 -2.88 8.25 32.28
CA LEU A 75 -3.93 7.23 32.28
C LEU A 75 -5.24 7.71 32.89
N ARG A 76 -5.26 8.75 33.74
CA ARG A 76 -6.51 9.31 34.33
C ARG A 76 -7.49 9.85 33.29
N HIS A 77 -7.03 10.15 32.08
CA HIS A 77 -7.87 10.69 31.00
C HIS A 77 -8.64 9.62 30.22
N TYR A 78 -8.47 8.34 30.56
CA TYR A 78 -9.06 7.22 29.82
C TYR A 78 -9.92 6.35 30.72
N GLU A 79 -11.02 5.84 30.17
CA GLU A 79 -11.88 4.87 30.84
C GLU A 79 -11.31 3.45 30.76
N ALA A 80 -10.57 3.12 29.70
CA ALA A 80 -9.96 1.81 29.51
C ALA A 80 -8.71 1.89 28.63
N ILE A 81 -7.93 0.81 28.65
CA ILE A 81 -6.79 0.59 27.76
C ILE A 81 -7.05 -0.65 26.90
N VAL A 82 -6.67 -0.58 25.63
CA VAL A 82 -6.56 -1.75 24.75
C VAL A 82 -5.08 -1.93 24.40
N LEU A 83 -4.55 -3.13 24.64
CA LEU A 83 -3.20 -3.51 24.20
C LEU A 83 -3.36 -4.29 22.91
N GLY A 84 -2.87 -3.70 21.81
CA GLY A 84 -3.05 -4.21 20.47
C GLY A 84 -2.29 -5.51 20.18
N PRO A 85 -2.55 -6.10 19.00
CA PRO A 85 -1.71 -7.16 18.47
C PRO A 85 -0.34 -6.62 18.06
N GLY A 86 0.59 -7.53 17.76
CA GLY A 86 1.95 -7.20 17.33
C GLY A 86 2.71 -8.43 16.88
N PRO A 87 3.73 -8.28 16.02
CA PRO A 87 4.67 -9.34 15.73
C PRO A 87 5.64 -9.54 16.89
N GLY A 88 6.36 -10.65 16.86
CA GLY A 88 7.44 -10.98 17.79
C GLY A 88 6.99 -11.90 18.92
N ASN A 89 7.74 -11.88 20.01
CA ASN A 89 7.58 -12.79 21.13
C ASN A 89 7.41 -12.02 22.44
N PRO A 90 6.37 -12.28 23.26
CA PRO A 90 6.15 -11.56 24.51
C PRO A 90 7.27 -11.74 25.56
N ASN A 91 8.15 -12.74 25.38
CA ASN A 91 9.34 -12.91 26.23
C ASN A 91 10.44 -11.88 25.92
N ILE A 92 10.37 -11.21 24.77
CA ILE A 92 11.30 -10.16 24.35
C ILE A 92 10.72 -8.83 24.82
N SER A 93 11.46 -8.11 25.66
CA SER A 93 10.96 -6.88 26.30
C SER A 93 10.68 -5.76 25.30
N GLU A 94 11.42 -5.73 24.19
CA GLU A 94 11.29 -4.77 23.11
C GLU A 94 10.01 -4.98 22.28
N ASP A 95 9.52 -6.21 22.17
CA ASP A 95 8.30 -6.52 21.41
C ASP A 95 7.03 -6.12 22.19
N VAL A 96 7.12 -6.05 23.52
CA VAL A 96 5.98 -5.74 24.42
C VAL A 96 6.02 -4.28 24.89
N GLY A 97 7.21 -3.70 25.04
CA GLY A 97 7.39 -2.29 25.41
C GLY A 97 6.60 -1.88 26.66
N ILE A 98 5.85 -0.77 26.56
CA ILE A 98 5.05 -0.22 27.67
C ILE A 98 3.86 -1.10 28.10
N MET A 99 3.49 -2.13 27.35
CA MET A 99 2.40 -3.03 27.76
C MET A 99 2.70 -3.70 29.11
N LYS A 100 3.98 -3.99 29.40
CA LYS A 100 4.41 -4.58 30.68
C LYS A 100 4.14 -3.67 31.88
N ASP A 101 4.24 -2.35 31.70
CA ASP A 101 4.01 -1.36 32.75
C ASP A 101 2.52 -1.35 33.15
N ILE A 102 1.65 -1.57 32.16
CA ILE A 102 0.19 -1.56 32.30
C ILE A 102 -0.29 -2.77 33.10
N TRP A 103 0.31 -3.95 32.90
CA TRP A 103 -0.01 -5.13 33.71
C TRP A 103 0.40 -5.00 35.19
N ASN A 104 1.41 -4.16 35.47
CA ASN A 104 1.95 -3.86 36.80
C ASN A 104 1.21 -2.74 37.56
N LEU A 105 0.08 -2.24 37.03
CA LEU A 105 -0.69 -1.18 37.69
C LEU A 105 -1.13 -1.58 39.10
N GLN A 106 -0.89 -0.66 40.03
CA GLN A 106 -1.26 -0.79 41.45
C GLN A 106 -2.75 -0.49 41.64
N GLU A 107 -3.35 -0.95 42.74
CA GLU A 107 -4.80 -0.79 43.01
C GLU A 107 -5.31 0.65 42.86
N THR A 108 -4.51 1.64 43.28
CA THR A 108 -4.89 3.06 43.20
C THR A 108 -4.94 3.63 41.78
N ASP A 109 -4.26 2.98 40.83
CA ASP A 109 -4.14 3.42 39.43
C ASP A 109 -4.85 2.47 38.47
N LEU A 110 -5.45 1.40 38.99
CA LEU A 110 -6.02 0.30 38.23
C LEU A 110 -7.18 0.79 37.35
N LEU A 111 -7.26 0.24 36.15
CA LEU A 111 -8.33 0.49 35.20
C LEU A 111 -8.56 -0.72 34.30
N PRO A 112 -9.72 -0.80 33.63
CA PRO A 112 -10.01 -1.85 32.69
C PRO A 112 -8.98 -1.93 31.54
N VAL A 113 -8.48 -3.14 31.28
CA VAL A 113 -7.53 -3.42 30.19
C VAL A 113 -8.00 -4.61 29.35
N PHE A 114 -7.88 -4.50 28.04
CA PHE A 114 -8.19 -5.57 27.08
C PHE A 114 -7.02 -5.83 26.14
N GLY A 115 -6.46 -7.04 26.19
CA GLY A 115 -5.36 -7.45 25.31
C GLY A 115 -5.83 -8.21 24.07
N ILE A 116 -5.28 -7.90 22.90
CA ILE A 116 -5.54 -8.60 21.63
C ILE A 116 -4.25 -9.26 21.16
N CYS A 117 -4.29 -10.56 20.84
CA CYS A 117 -3.15 -11.33 20.34
C CYS A 117 -1.89 -11.15 21.23
N LEU A 118 -0.87 -10.37 20.82
CA LEU A 118 0.30 -10.07 21.65
C LEU A 118 -0.07 -9.45 23.02
N GLY A 119 -1.10 -8.60 23.07
CA GLY A 119 -1.65 -8.09 24.33
C GLY A 119 -2.19 -9.22 25.23
N PHE A 120 -2.85 -10.24 24.66
CA PHE A 120 -3.27 -11.43 25.40
C PHE A 120 -2.08 -12.29 25.84
N GLN A 121 -1.10 -12.50 24.97
CA GLN A 121 0.07 -13.33 25.29
C GLN A 121 0.91 -12.69 26.40
N SER A 122 1.10 -11.37 26.36
CA SER A 122 1.81 -10.64 27.42
C SER A 122 1.06 -10.70 28.76
N LEU A 123 -0.28 -10.68 28.75
CA LEU A 123 -1.09 -10.90 29.95
C LEU A 123 -0.86 -12.30 30.54
N CYS A 124 -0.94 -13.34 29.70
CA CYS A 124 -0.72 -14.72 30.12
C CYS A 124 0.70 -14.90 30.70
N LEU A 125 1.71 -14.38 30.02
CA LEU A 125 3.10 -14.46 30.45
C LEU A 125 3.34 -13.72 31.78
N HIS A 126 2.74 -12.55 31.95
CA HIS A 126 2.84 -11.77 33.18
C HIS A 126 2.35 -12.53 34.43
N TYR A 127 1.31 -13.36 34.28
CA TYR A 127 0.79 -14.23 35.35
C TYR A 127 1.39 -15.64 35.33
N GLY A 128 2.51 -15.85 34.65
CA GLY A 128 3.30 -17.09 34.72
C GLY A 128 2.79 -18.24 33.84
N ILE A 129 1.92 -17.98 32.87
CA ILE A 129 1.59 -18.97 31.83
C ILE A 129 2.65 -18.87 30.72
N PRO A 130 3.41 -19.93 30.44
CA PRO A 130 4.44 -19.89 29.40
C PRO A 130 3.82 -19.69 28.01
N ILE A 131 4.57 -19.03 27.14
CA ILE A 131 4.18 -18.81 25.74
C ILE A 131 5.06 -19.68 24.87
N GLU A 132 4.44 -20.64 24.20
CA GLU A 132 5.11 -21.68 23.40
C GLU A 132 4.72 -21.58 21.92
N ARG A 133 5.44 -22.30 21.06
CA ARG A 133 5.13 -22.37 19.63
C ARG A 133 3.99 -23.35 19.37
N LEU A 134 3.06 -22.96 18.50
CA LEU A 134 2.07 -23.88 17.97
C LEU A 134 2.74 -25.02 17.18
N PRO A 135 2.09 -26.20 17.10
CA PRO A 135 2.53 -27.28 16.21
C PRO A 135 2.64 -26.82 14.74
N TYR A 136 1.75 -25.91 14.33
CA TYR A 136 1.81 -25.21 13.06
C TYR A 136 1.16 -23.83 13.21
N PRO A 137 1.71 -22.76 12.59
CA PRO A 137 1.10 -21.44 12.64
C PRO A 137 -0.27 -21.35 11.96
N LEU A 138 -1.12 -20.45 12.45
CA LEU A 138 -2.51 -20.29 11.99
C LEU A 138 -2.75 -19.00 11.20
N HIS A 139 -1.71 -18.44 10.58
CA HIS A 139 -1.75 -17.14 9.90
C HIS A 139 -2.84 -17.05 8.82
N GLY A 140 -3.74 -16.08 8.94
CA GLY A 140 -4.84 -15.84 7.99
C GLY A 140 -5.92 -16.93 7.99
N GLN A 141 -5.89 -17.86 8.95
CA GLN A 141 -6.86 -18.94 9.01
C GLN A 141 -8.10 -18.53 9.81
N VAL A 142 -9.24 -18.92 9.27
CA VAL A 142 -10.55 -18.72 9.90
C VAL A 142 -10.93 -19.99 10.65
N ARG A 143 -11.21 -19.88 11.97
CA ARG A 143 -11.49 -21.01 12.86
C ARG A 143 -12.70 -20.73 13.74
N HIS A 144 -13.42 -21.78 14.08
CA HIS A 144 -14.49 -21.72 15.07
C HIS A 144 -13.91 -21.95 16.47
N ILE A 145 -14.21 -21.03 17.39
CA ILE A 145 -13.84 -21.16 18.81
C ILE A 145 -15.10 -21.39 19.65
N THR A 146 -14.95 -22.16 20.73
CA THR A 146 -16.03 -22.43 21.70
C THR A 146 -15.82 -21.55 22.93
N THR A 147 -16.89 -20.97 23.46
CA THR A 147 -16.82 -20.09 24.63
C THR A 147 -17.50 -20.73 25.85
N GLU A 148 -17.27 -20.15 27.02
CA GLU A 148 -17.99 -20.47 28.26
C GLU A 148 -19.34 -19.73 28.40
N ALA A 149 -19.75 -18.98 27.38
CA ALA A 149 -21.03 -18.25 27.28
C ALA A 149 -21.33 -17.33 28.48
N LYS A 150 -20.28 -16.80 29.11
CA LYS A 150 -20.31 -15.97 30.31
C LYS A 150 -19.40 -14.76 30.14
N ASP A 151 -19.51 -13.80 31.05
CA ASP A 151 -18.63 -12.63 31.09
C ASP A 151 -18.69 -11.85 29.74
N ILE A 152 -17.55 -11.43 29.17
CA ILE A 152 -17.54 -10.78 27.85
C ILE A 152 -18.17 -11.61 26.73
N PHE A 153 -18.33 -12.93 26.89
CA PHE A 153 -18.99 -13.84 25.95
C PHE A 153 -20.44 -14.17 26.33
N GLU A 154 -21.07 -13.43 27.23
CA GLU A 154 -22.48 -13.63 27.55
C GLU A 154 -23.34 -13.61 26.27
N ASN A 155 -24.14 -14.67 26.07
CA ASN A 155 -24.95 -14.94 24.88
C ASN A 155 -24.19 -15.27 23.58
N ILE A 156 -22.91 -15.62 23.66
CA ILE A 156 -22.10 -16.05 22.51
C ILE A 156 -21.57 -17.45 22.80
N LEU A 157 -22.17 -18.53 22.28
CA LEU A 157 -21.73 -19.92 22.55
C LEU A 157 -20.45 -20.30 21.80
N SER A 158 -20.33 -19.80 20.57
CA SER A 158 -19.23 -20.03 19.66
C SER A 158 -19.20 -18.88 18.65
N LEU A 159 -18.06 -18.69 18.00
CA LEU A 159 -17.89 -17.70 16.95
C LEU A 159 -16.76 -18.10 16.00
N GLU A 160 -16.91 -17.73 14.73
CA GLU A 160 -15.86 -17.77 13.71
C GLU A 160 -14.94 -16.54 13.83
N VAL A 161 -13.64 -16.79 13.96
CA VAL A 161 -12.61 -15.75 14.14
C VAL A 161 -11.39 -16.02 13.25
N THR A 162 -10.71 -14.94 12.88
CA THR A 162 -9.45 -15.01 12.13
C THR A 162 -8.25 -15.00 13.08
N LEU A 163 -7.27 -15.86 12.79
CA LEU A 163 -6.07 -16.06 13.58
C LEU A 163 -4.83 -15.61 12.82
N TYR A 164 -3.89 -14.96 13.52
CA TYR A 164 -2.60 -14.54 12.97
C TYR A 164 -1.42 -14.92 13.87
N HIS A 165 -1.58 -15.89 14.76
CA HIS A 165 -0.56 -16.22 15.75
C HIS A 165 0.20 -17.51 15.43
N SER A 166 1.51 -17.48 15.71
CA SER A 166 2.39 -18.66 15.77
C SER A 166 2.62 -19.14 17.20
N LEU A 167 2.43 -18.25 18.17
CA LEU A 167 2.65 -18.50 19.58
C LEU A 167 1.32 -18.67 20.30
N TYR A 168 1.29 -19.45 21.38
CA TYR A 168 0.11 -19.65 22.20
C TYR A 168 0.47 -19.78 23.68
N ALA A 169 -0.51 -19.50 24.54
CA ALA A 169 -0.37 -19.70 25.97
C ALA A 169 -0.51 -21.19 26.31
N ASP A 170 0.58 -21.83 26.76
CA ASP A 170 0.60 -23.25 27.08
C ASP A 170 0.11 -23.53 28.50
N LEU A 171 -0.92 -24.36 28.61
CA LEU A 171 -1.50 -24.78 29.88
C LEU A 171 -0.94 -26.14 30.36
N GLY A 172 -0.08 -26.78 29.57
CA GLY A 172 0.45 -28.11 29.81
C GLY A 172 -0.58 -29.24 29.66
N GLU A 173 -0.11 -30.49 29.67
CA GLU A 173 -0.93 -31.69 29.42
C GLU A 173 -1.99 -32.01 30.50
N LYS A 174 -2.00 -31.28 31.63
CA LYS A 174 -2.79 -31.64 32.82
C LYS A 174 -4.21 -31.08 32.89
N VAL A 175 -4.73 -30.40 31.87
CA VAL A 175 -6.05 -29.73 31.98
C VAL A 175 -7.10 -30.39 31.09
N GLN A 176 -7.46 -31.64 31.43
CA GLN A 176 -8.78 -32.19 31.11
C GLN A 176 -9.88 -31.64 32.04
N SER A 177 -9.52 -30.81 33.03
CA SER A 177 -10.40 -30.37 34.14
C SER A 177 -10.88 -28.91 34.06
N GLN A 178 -10.62 -28.17 32.98
CA GLN A 178 -10.96 -26.73 32.83
C GLN A 178 -10.40 -25.80 33.94
N GLN A 179 -9.49 -26.29 34.80
CA GLN A 179 -8.84 -25.49 35.84
C GLN A 179 -7.42 -25.12 35.41
N LEU A 180 -7.15 -23.81 35.33
CA LEU A 180 -5.83 -23.27 35.03
C LEU A 180 -4.83 -23.63 36.14
N PRO A 181 -3.56 -23.88 35.80
CA PRO A 181 -2.49 -24.05 36.81
C PRO A 181 -2.26 -22.76 37.62
N VAL A 182 -2.69 -21.61 37.11
CA VAL A 182 -2.56 -20.28 37.72
C VAL A 182 -3.89 -19.86 38.35
N LYS A 183 -3.85 -19.34 39.59
CA LYS A 183 -5.07 -19.03 40.38
C LYS A 183 -5.72 -17.73 39.95
N GLU A 184 -4.96 -16.81 39.37
CA GLU A 184 -5.31 -15.43 39.10
C GLU A 184 -6.16 -15.28 37.84
N LEU A 185 -6.04 -16.22 36.89
CA LEU A 185 -6.74 -16.18 35.61
C LEU A 185 -7.92 -17.17 35.58
N GLU A 186 -8.91 -16.85 34.75
CA GLU A 186 -10.06 -17.67 34.41
C GLU A 186 -10.24 -17.72 32.89
N PHE A 187 -10.58 -18.91 32.39
CA PHE A 187 -10.75 -19.16 30.98
C PHE A 187 -12.14 -18.83 30.46
N LEU A 188 -12.21 -18.29 29.24
CA LEU A 188 -13.47 -17.85 28.63
C LEU A 188 -13.75 -18.44 27.25
N ALA A 189 -12.74 -18.84 26.46
CA ALA A 189 -12.96 -19.44 25.14
C ALA A 189 -11.75 -20.25 24.64
N SER A 190 -11.97 -21.39 23.98
CA SER A 190 -10.94 -22.31 23.47
C SER A 190 -11.08 -22.63 21.99
N LEU A 191 -9.95 -23.04 21.40
CA LEU A 191 -9.85 -23.68 20.10
C LEU A 191 -9.37 -25.13 20.30
N ALA A 192 -10.08 -26.09 19.73
CA ALA A 192 -9.59 -27.46 19.65
C ALA A 192 -8.72 -27.61 18.40
N LEU A 193 -7.44 -27.91 18.60
CA LEU A 193 -6.50 -28.23 17.53
C LEU A 193 -6.26 -29.74 17.50
N GLU A 194 -6.39 -30.29 16.29
CA GLU A 194 -6.05 -31.67 16.00
C GLU A 194 -4.58 -31.71 15.57
N ASP A 195 -3.80 -32.53 16.28
CA ASP A 195 -2.43 -32.87 15.86
C ASP A 195 -2.45 -34.18 15.05
N ASN A 196 -1.38 -34.42 14.26
CA ASN A 196 -1.22 -35.59 13.40
C ASN A 196 -1.32 -36.93 14.15
N ASN A 197 -1.20 -36.92 15.48
CA ASN A 197 -1.35 -38.09 16.37
C ASN A 197 -2.75 -38.23 17.02
N THR A 198 -3.79 -37.55 16.53
CA THR A 198 -5.20 -37.62 17.03
C THR A 198 -5.45 -37.13 18.47
N SER A 199 -4.44 -36.59 19.15
CA SER A 199 -4.61 -35.90 20.43
C SER A 199 -5.19 -34.50 20.20
N LYS A 200 -6.30 -34.17 20.89
CA LYS A 200 -6.90 -32.83 20.85
C LYS A 200 -6.20 -31.93 21.85
N HIS A 201 -5.52 -30.90 21.35
CA HIS A 201 -4.95 -29.83 22.17
C HIS A 201 -5.97 -28.69 22.28
N LEU A 202 -6.38 -28.35 23.50
CA LEU A 202 -7.25 -27.21 23.75
C LEU A 202 -6.38 -25.96 23.95
N ILE A 203 -6.46 -25.05 22.98
CA ILE A 203 -5.69 -23.81 23.00
C ILE A 203 -6.52 -22.68 23.60
N PRO A 204 -5.95 -21.92 24.54
CA PRO A 204 -6.62 -20.77 25.09
C PRO A 204 -6.86 -19.64 24.08
N MET A 205 -8.12 -19.24 23.93
CA MET A 205 -8.53 -18.15 23.03
C MET A 205 -9.02 -16.91 23.75
N ALA A 206 -9.37 -17.00 25.04
CA ALA A 206 -9.67 -15.84 25.86
C ALA A 206 -9.49 -16.12 27.37
N VAL A 207 -9.02 -15.12 28.11
CA VAL A 207 -8.91 -15.15 29.57
C VAL A 207 -9.42 -13.86 30.20
N ARG A 208 -9.82 -13.94 31.47
CA ARG A 208 -9.96 -12.80 32.37
C ARG A 208 -9.16 -13.00 33.63
N HIS A 209 -8.70 -11.91 34.24
CA HIS A 209 -8.21 -11.94 35.60
C HIS A 209 -9.38 -11.98 36.59
N ARG A 210 -9.24 -12.71 37.70
CA ARG A 210 -10.33 -12.92 38.68
C ARG A 210 -10.65 -11.69 39.52
N GLU A 211 -9.63 -10.91 39.87
CA GLU A 211 -9.76 -9.73 40.74
C GLU A 211 -9.59 -8.40 39.99
N LYS A 212 -8.47 -8.24 39.26
CA LYS A 212 -8.21 -7.08 38.40
C LYS A 212 -9.11 -7.07 37.16
N PRO A 213 -9.50 -5.89 36.64
CA PRO A 213 -10.35 -5.74 35.46
C PRO A 213 -9.54 -5.94 34.17
N PHE A 214 -8.90 -7.09 34.02
CA PHE A 214 -8.04 -7.42 32.88
C PHE A 214 -8.64 -8.57 32.09
N TRP A 215 -8.69 -8.40 30.77
CA TRP A 215 -9.16 -9.40 29.82
C TRP A 215 -8.18 -9.52 28.67
N GLY A 216 -8.23 -10.64 27.95
CA GLY A 216 -7.57 -10.73 26.65
C GLY A 216 -8.16 -11.80 25.76
N VAL A 217 -7.93 -11.66 24.46
CA VAL A 217 -8.33 -12.60 23.40
C VAL A 217 -7.16 -12.94 22.47
N GLN A 218 -7.05 -14.21 22.06
CA GLN A 218 -6.03 -14.72 21.14
C GLN A 218 -6.56 -14.82 19.70
N PHE A 219 -7.29 -13.81 19.24
CA PHE A 219 -7.77 -13.72 17.86
C PHE A 219 -7.95 -12.26 17.49
N HIS A 220 -8.21 -11.98 16.21
CA HIS A 220 -8.34 -10.62 15.68
C HIS A 220 -9.82 -10.28 15.45
N PRO A 221 -10.53 -9.67 16.43
CA PRO A 221 -11.94 -9.29 16.27
C PRO A 221 -12.18 -8.30 15.11
N GLU A 222 -11.13 -7.58 14.68
CA GLU A 222 -11.15 -6.56 13.65
C GLU A 222 -10.99 -7.08 12.21
N SER A 223 -10.56 -8.33 12.05
CA SER A 223 -10.34 -8.95 10.73
C SER A 223 -11.63 -9.07 9.91
N CYS A 224 -11.53 -8.95 8.59
CA CYS A 224 -12.67 -9.02 7.67
C CYS A 224 -13.54 -10.27 7.82
N LYS A 225 -12.94 -11.40 8.23
CA LYS A 225 -13.61 -12.71 8.30
C LYS A 225 -13.95 -13.16 9.72
N SER A 226 -13.64 -12.35 10.73
CA SER A 226 -14.18 -12.56 12.08
C SER A 226 -15.66 -12.15 12.12
N GLU A 227 -16.50 -12.87 12.87
CA GLU A 227 -17.93 -12.56 12.98
C GLU A 227 -18.18 -11.18 13.60
N ARG A 228 -18.48 -10.18 12.75
CA ARG A 228 -18.60 -8.77 13.16
C ARG A 228 -19.64 -8.55 14.26
N GLU A 229 -20.78 -9.22 14.19
CA GLU A 229 -21.85 -9.06 15.19
C GLU A 229 -21.43 -9.63 16.55
N ALA A 230 -20.88 -10.85 16.57
CA ALA A 230 -20.41 -11.51 17.79
C ALA A 230 -19.22 -10.75 18.42
N CYS A 231 -18.24 -10.35 17.61
CA CYS A 231 -17.11 -9.53 18.08
C CYS A 231 -17.58 -8.17 18.60
N GLY A 232 -18.55 -7.54 17.94
CA GLY A 232 -19.15 -6.30 18.40
C GLY A 232 -19.91 -6.47 19.73
N MET A 233 -20.63 -7.58 19.92
CA MET A 233 -21.27 -7.92 21.19
C MET A 233 -20.24 -8.12 22.30
N LEU A 234 -19.17 -8.87 22.03
CA LEU A 234 -18.05 -9.06 22.96
C LEU A 234 -17.48 -7.73 23.44
N LEU A 235 -17.17 -6.81 22.52
CA LEU A 235 -16.62 -5.50 22.87
C LEU A 235 -17.61 -4.65 23.67
N ARG A 236 -18.91 -4.70 23.33
CA ARG A 236 -19.95 -4.00 24.10
C ARG A 236 -20.09 -4.56 25.52
N ASN A 237 -20.06 -5.88 25.68
CA ASN A 237 -20.09 -6.53 26.99
C ASN A 237 -18.88 -6.11 27.84
N TRP A 238 -17.67 -6.21 27.26
CA TRP A 238 -16.44 -5.73 27.89
C TRP A 238 -16.54 -4.26 28.31
N TRP A 239 -17.00 -3.39 27.41
CA TRP A 239 -17.11 -1.96 27.68
C TRP A 239 -18.10 -1.63 28.80
N GLN A 240 -19.24 -2.31 28.85
CA GLN A 240 -20.19 -2.16 29.95
C GLN A 240 -19.57 -2.58 31.29
N MET A 241 -18.82 -3.68 31.31
CA MET A 241 -18.11 -4.15 32.50
C MET A 241 -17.00 -3.17 32.92
N ALA A 242 -16.24 -2.63 31.97
CA ALA A 242 -15.22 -1.62 32.20
C ALA A 242 -15.80 -0.37 32.87
N LEU A 243 -16.89 0.17 32.32
CA LEU A 243 -17.56 1.35 32.88
C LEU A 243 -18.18 1.07 34.26
N LYS A 244 -18.74 -0.12 34.47
CA LYS A 244 -19.25 -0.55 35.78
C LYS A 244 -18.13 -0.62 36.81
N TYR A 245 -16.97 -1.18 36.45
CA TYR A 245 -15.80 -1.23 37.31
C TYR A 245 -15.35 0.19 37.70
N ASN A 246 -15.22 1.09 36.72
CA ASN A 246 -14.82 2.48 36.98
C ASN A 246 -15.78 3.18 37.95
N LYS A 247 -17.09 2.99 37.76
CA LYS A 247 -18.12 3.54 38.65
C LYS A 247 -17.99 3.02 40.09
N ILE A 248 -17.70 1.74 40.28
CA ILE A 248 -17.55 1.13 41.61
C ILE A 248 -16.26 1.61 42.28
N SER A 249 -15.17 1.71 41.52
CA SER A 249 -13.85 2.10 42.00
C SER A 249 -13.69 3.62 42.18
N GLY A 250 -14.77 4.40 41.97
CA GLY A 250 -14.75 5.86 42.09
C GLY A 250 -13.92 6.57 41.00
N ARG A 251 -13.66 5.89 39.88
CA ARG A 251 -12.88 6.41 38.75
C ARG A 251 -13.82 7.06 37.72
N GLY A 252 -13.63 8.34 37.44
CA GLY A 252 -14.39 9.09 36.43
C GLY A 252 -14.41 10.60 36.68
N GLY A 253 -14.68 11.41 35.65
CA GLY A 253 -14.82 12.87 35.77
C GLY A 253 -13.57 13.70 35.44
N HIS A 254 -12.60 13.13 34.73
CA HIS A 254 -11.42 13.87 34.28
C HIS A 254 -11.64 14.54 32.92
N GLY A 255 -11.16 15.79 32.78
CA GLY A 255 -11.33 16.58 31.57
C GLY A 255 -10.62 15.96 30.35
N PRO A 256 -11.01 16.38 29.13
CA PRO A 256 -10.36 15.91 27.91
C PRO A 256 -8.85 16.20 27.94
N LEU A 257 -8.06 15.30 27.37
CA LEU A 257 -6.62 15.54 27.16
C LEU A 257 -6.40 16.86 26.42
N PRO A 258 -5.49 17.73 26.88
CA PRO A 258 -5.04 18.86 26.09
C PRO A 258 -4.45 18.35 24.78
N THR A 259 -4.93 18.90 23.65
CA THR A 259 -4.48 18.53 22.29
C THR A 259 -2.95 18.59 22.15
N ALA A 260 -2.28 19.42 22.95
CA ALA A 260 -0.83 19.64 22.96
C ALA A 260 0.02 18.47 23.51
N ILE A 261 -0.56 17.52 24.25
CA ILE A 261 0.21 16.41 24.87
C ILE A 261 0.45 15.25 23.89
N ILE A 262 -0.37 15.15 22.84
CA ILE A 262 -0.33 14.06 21.84
C ILE A 262 0.41 14.49 20.57
N THR A 263 0.74 15.78 20.43
CA THR A 263 1.54 16.25 19.29
C THR A 263 2.99 15.85 19.51
N PRO A 264 3.63 15.12 18.57
CA PRO A 264 5.09 15.01 18.56
C PRO A 264 5.70 16.42 18.64
N HIS A 265 6.86 16.53 19.30
CA HIS A 265 7.62 17.77 19.32
C HIS A 265 7.83 18.20 17.85
N GLU A 266 7.21 19.31 17.45
CA GLU A 266 7.37 19.86 16.10
C GLU A 266 8.82 20.31 15.99
N ASP A 267 9.67 19.49 15.38
CA ASP A 267 10.81 20.03 14.66
C ASP A 267 10.20 20.95 13.60
N THR A 268 10.40 22.24 13.80
CA THR A 268 10.02 23.28 12.85
C THR A 268 10.87 23.08 11.60
N THR A 269 10.48 22.11 10.77
CA THR A 269 11.09 21.89 9.47
C THR A 269 10.81 23.14 8.67
N SER A 270 11.86 23.93 8.43
CA SER A 270 11.79 25.06 7.53
C SER A 270 11.26 24.56 6.19
N PHE A 271 10.29 25.30 5.66
CA PHE A 271 9.63 24.93 4.42
C PHE A 271 10.68 24.72 3.31
N PRO A 272 10.65 23.61 2.53
CA PRO A 272 11.77 23.22 1.69
C PRO A 272 12.06 24.29 0.62
N SER A 273 13.29 24.82 0.57
CA SER A 273 13.66 25.84 -0.41
C SER A 273 13.46 25.40 -1.87
N ILE A 274 13.55 24.09 -2.13
CA ILE A 274 13.30 23.46 -3.43
C ILE A 274 11.90 23.71 -3.97
N ALA A 275 10.90 23.87 -3.09
CA ALA A 275 9.53 24.13 -3.50
C ALA A 275 9.41 25.46 -4.26
N TYR A 276 10.25 26.46 -3.95
CA TYR A 276 10.29 27.71 -4.71
C TYR A 276 10.85 27.53 -6.12
N ASP A 277 11.88 26.71 -6.29
CA ASP A 277 12.45 26.37 -7.59
C ASP A 277 11.44 25.58 -8.44
N MET A 278 10.77 24.60 -7.84
CA MET A 278 9.67 23.85 -8.46
C MET A 278 8.54 24.79 -8.92
N MET A 279 8.14 25.75 -8.07
CA MET A 279 7.11 26.73 -8.42
C MET A 279 7.53 27.64 -9.57
N LYS A 280 8.82 28.01 -9.65
CA LYS A 280 9.39 28.83 -10.73
C LYS A 280 9.38 28.09 -12.06
N TRP A 281 9.68 26.79 -12.07
CA TRP A 281 9.73 25.97 -13.29
C TRP A 281 8.35 25.45 -13.72
N SER A 282 7.37 25.43 -12.82
CA SER A 282 5.97 25.13 -13.13
C SER A 282 5.27 26.34 -13.76
N SER A 283 5.50 26.57 -15.05
CA SER A 283 4.96 27.72 -15.80
C SER A 283 3.48 27.64 -16.19
N ALA A 284 2.74 26.59 -15.80
CA ALA A 284 1.31 26.43 -16.12
C ALA A 284 0.55 27.76 -15.94
N THR A 285 -0.06 28.24 -17.03
CA THR A 285 -0.63 29.59 -17.14
C THR A 285 -2.15 29.62 -16.98
N SER A 286 -2.78 28.46 -16.87
CA SER A 286 -4.23 28.31 -16.80
C SER A 286 -4.67 27.61 -15.52
N ALA A 287 -5.73 28.12 -14.89
CA ALA A 287 -6.48 27.41 -13.85
C ALA A 287 -7.53 26.43 -14.42
N CYS A 288 -7.58 26.30 -15.75
CA CYS A 288 -8.49 25.41 -16.47
C CYS A 288 -7.69 24.47 -17.38
N SER A 289 -8.09 23.20 -17.42
CA SER A 289 -7.63 22.23 -18.40
C SER A 289 -8.52 22.26 -19.64
N SER A 290 -7.98 22.77 -20.75
CA SER A 290 -8.64 22.76 -22.04
C SER A 290 -8.42 21.43 -22.76
N HIS A 291 -9.38 21.03 -23.58
CA HIS A 291 -9.30 19.79 -24.33
C HIS A 291 -9.97 19.85 -25.70
N ARG A 292 -9.61 18.89 -26.55
CA ARG A 292 -10.31 18.54 -27.79
C ARG A 292 -10.53 17.03 -27.80
N VAL A 293 -11.60 16.59 -28.46
CA VAL A 293 -11.93 15.17 -28.58
C VAL A 293 -11.97 14.80 -30.05
N SER A 294 -11.36 13.67 -30.38
CA SER A 294 -11.49 12.99 -31.66
C SER A 294 -12.03 11.59 -31.42
N ALA A 295 -12.89 11.10 -32.32
CA ALA A 295 -13.26 9.69 -32.30
C ALA A 295 -12.04 8.83 -32.63
N ARG A 296 -11.95 7.61 -32.06
CA ARG A 296 -10.91 6.67 -32.47
C ARG A 296 -11.03 6.39 -33.97
N GLY A 297 -9.93 6.64 -34.68
CA GLY A 297 -9.66 5.97 -35.95
C GLY A 297 -9.10 4.56 -35.73
N THR A 298 -8.30 4.09 -36.68
CA THR A 298 -7.55 2.82 -36.61
C THR A 298 -6.25 2.91 -35.79
N LEU A 299 -5.95 4.07 -35.19
CA LEU A 299 -4.69 4.33 -34.49
C LEU A 299 -4.59 3.59 -33.14
N SER A 300 -3.44 2.95 -32.89
CA SER A 300 -3.10 2.37 -31.59
C SER A 300 -2.49 3.42 -30.66
N THR A 301 -2.45 3.12 -29.36
CA THR A 301 -1.79 3.98 -28.36
C THR A 301 -0.31 4.18 -28.69
N GLU A 302 0.36 3.12 -29.13
CA GLU A 302 1.76 3.13 -29.53
C GLU A 302 1.98 4.02 -30.76
N ALA A 303 1.13 3.91 -31.79
CA ALA A 303 1.21 4.76 -32.98
C ALA A 303 1.02 6.25 -32.64
N ILE A 304 0.08 6.58 -31.73
CA ILE A 304 -0.08 7.95 -31.25
C ILE A 304 1.18 8.41 -30.50
N SER A 305 1.76 7.55 -29.66
CA SER A 305 3.02 7.87 -28.98
C SER A 305 4.15 8.14 -29.98
N ASP A 306 4.28 7.32 -31.03
CA ASP A 306 5.28 7.50 -32.10
C ASP A 306 5.11 8.84 -32.84
N MET A 307 3.87 9.31 -33.03
CA MET A 307 3.59 10.58 -33.69
C MET A 307 4.02 11.80 -32.86
N PHE A 308 3.91 11.74 -31.53
CA PHE A 308 4.06 12.92 -30.65
C PHE A 308 5.29 12.87 -29.74
N ASN A 309 6.02 11.75 -29.69
CA ASN A 309 7.24 11.59 -28.92
C ASN A 309 8.37 11.08 -29.83
N ALA A 310 9.41 11.88 -29.97
CA ALA A 310 10.60 11.47 -30.72
C ALA A 310 11.40 10.42 -29.91
N PRO A 311 12.12 9.48 -30.55
CA PRO A 311 12.97 8.53 -29.84
C PRO A 311 13.95 9.24 -28.88
N GLY A 312 13.95 8.81 -27.62
CA GLY A 312 14.79 9.38 -26.58
C GLY A 312 14.28 10.68 -25.96
N SER A 313 13.14 11.21 -26.41
CA SER A 313 12.48 12.29 -25.67
C SER A 313 11.95 11.76 -24.33
N PRO A 314 11.99 12.55 -23.26
CA PRO A 314 11.36 12.18 -22.00
C PRO A 314 9.87 11.90 -22.21
N THR A 315 9.45 10.67 -21.93
CA THR A 315 8.11 10.20 -22.23
C THR A 315 7.65 9.23 -21.15
N VAL A 316 6.45 9.46 -20.63
CA VAL A 316 5.73 8.50 -19.80
C VAL A 316 4.42 8.16 -20.50
N LEU A 317 4.22 6.86 -20.72
CA LEU A 317 2.95 6.30 -21.15
C LEU A 317 2.46 5.38 -20.05
N PHE A 318 1.28 5.67 -19.51
CA PHE A 318 0.70 4.92 -18.40
C PHE A 318 -0.73 4.50 -18.72
N GLN A 319 -1.02 3.21 -18.58
CA GLN A 319 -2.38 2.70 -18.62
C GLN A 319 -2.93 2.57 -17.20
N SER A 320 -4.16 3.03 -16.98
CA SER A 320 -4.85 2.96 -15.70
C SER A 320 -6.13 2.14 -15.83
N ASN A 321 -6.27 1.12 -14.97
CA ASN A 321 -7.45 0.24 -14.85
C ASN A 321 -7.89 -0.41 -16.17
N GLY A 322 -7.00 -0.57 -17.14
CA GLY A 322 -7.36 -1.02 -18.49
C GLY A 322 -8.06 0.04 -19.35
N ARG A 323 -8.86 0.91 -18.72
CA ARG A 323 -9.69 1.92 -19.38
C ARG A 323 -8.88 3.03 -20.03
N TYR A 324 -8.04 3.74 -19.28
CA TYR A 324 -7.37 4.94 -19.81
C TYR A 324 -5.93 4.65 -20.19
N SER A 325 -5.47 5.15 -21.34
CA SER A 325 -4.04 5.23 -21.68
C SER A 325 -3.63 6.69 -21.80
N ILE A 326 -2.72 7.13 -20.94
CA ILE A 326 -2.27 8.51 -20.82
C ILE A 326 -0.86 8.58 -21.40
N ILE A 327 -0.69 9.43 -22.42
CA ILE A 327 0.58 9.67 -23.09
C ILE A 327 1.02 11.09 -22.75
N SER A 328 2.17 11.25 -22.12
CA SER A 328 2.80 12.57 -21.95
C SER A 328 3.24 13.11 -23.30
N VAL A 329 3.03 14.40 -23.55
CA VAL A 329 3.58 15.09 -24.73
C VAL A 329 4.49 16.22 -24.25
N PRO A 330 5.76 16.30 -24.71
CA PRO A 330 6.68 17.36 -24.31
C PRO A 330 6.14 18.77 -24.61
N SER A 331 6.34 19.68 -23.65
CA SER A 331 6.15 21.13 -23.81
C SER A 331 7.48 21.84 -23.54
N ASP A 332 7.55 23.13 -23.89
CA ASP A 332 8.73 23.97 -23.57
C ASP A 332 8.91 24.15 -22.05
N GLY A 333 7.85 23.93 -21.27
CA GLY A 333 7.83 23.94 -19.80
C GLY A 333 8.08 22.57 -19.16
N ALA A 334 8.41 21.53 -19.92
CA ALA A 334 8.66 20.19 -19.37
C ALA A 334 9.98 20.14 -18.57
N TRP A 335 9.91 19.53 -17.40
CA TRP A 335 11.07 19.29 -16.54
C TRP A 335 10.92 17.95 -15.79
N ARG A 336 12.04 17.39 -15.34
CA ARG A 336 12.08 16.12 -14.59
C ARG A 336 12.56 16.36 -13.16
N PHE A 337 11.88 15.75 -12.21
CA PHE A 337 12.21 15.72 -10.80
C PHE A 337 12.81 14.35 -10.45
N GLU A 338 13.96 14.32 -9.78
CA GLU A 338 14.57 13.11 -9.25
C GLU A 338 14.92 13.24 -7.77
N TYR A 339 14.80 12.15 -7.02
CA TYR A 339 15.28 12.05 -5.64
C TYR A 339 16.11 10.80 -5.42
N TYR A 340 17.19 10.92 -4.64
CA TYR A 340 18.08 9.83 -4.26
C TYR A 340 18.15 9.76 -2.74
N ILE A 341 17.73 8.63 -2.16
CA ILE A 341 17.67 8.43 -0.70
C ILE A 341 19.08 8.39 -0.10
N ASP A 342 19.99 7.65 -0.76
CA ASP A 342 21.35 7.43 -0.26
C ASP A 342 22.12 8.75 -0.07
N THR A 343 21.92 9.70 -0.98
CA THR A 343 22.56 11.03 -0.91
C THR A 343 21.64 12.10 -0.30
N ARG A 344 20.35 11.79 -0.09
CA ARG A 344 19.29 12.74 0.30
C ARG A 344 19.27 13.99 -0.59
N MET A 345 19.36 13.77 -1.90
CA MET A 345 19.46 14.84 -2.90
C MET A 345 18.26 14.83 -3.85
N ILE A 346 17.67 16.00 -4.04
CA ILE A 346 16.75 16.30 -5.13
C ILE A 346 17.56 16.86 -6.29
N LYS A 347 17.33 16.35 -7.50
CA LYS A 347 17.83 16.89 -8.76
C LYS A 347 16.65 17.27 -9.66
N MET A 348 16.65 18.48 -10.20
CA MET A 348 15.66 18.93 -11.18
C MET A 348 16.34 19.22 -12.51
N TYR A 349 15.80 18.65 -13.60
CA TYR A 349 16.35 18.78 -14.95
C TYR A 349 15.38 19.51 -15.85
N GLN A 350 15.79 20.65 -16.41
CA GLN A 350 15.04 21.30 -17.46
C GLN A 350 15.22 20.52 -18.78
N LEU A 351 14.12 20.18 -19.45
CA LEU A 351 14.15 19.27 -20.61
C LEU A 351 14.14 20.01 -21.96
N HIS A 352 13.82 21.31 -21.95
CA HIS A 352 13.79 22.16 -23.14
C HIS A 352 14.59 23.46 -22.92
N GLY A 353 15.22 23.96 -23.98
CA GLY A 353 16.06 25.17 -23.94
C GLY A 353 17.45 24.92 -23.36
N GLU A 354 17.99 25.88 -22.61
CA GLU A 354 19.27 25.73 -21.91
C GLU A 354 19.13 24.68 -20.80
N LYS A 355 19.87 23.57 -20.92
CA LYS A 355 19.82 22.47 -19.96
C LYS A 355 20.37 22.92 -18.60
N GLN A 356 19.47 23.33 -17.71
CA GLN A 356 19.78 23.66 -16.32
C GLN A 356 19.49 22.46 -15.42
N VAL A 357 20.37 22.26 -14.44
CA VAL A 357 20.20 21.27 -13.37
C VAL A 357 20.26 21.99 -12.04
N ILE A 358 19.24 21.78 -11.20
CA ILE A 358 19.21 22.27 -9.82
C ILE A 358 19.40 21.08 -8.90
N GLU A 359 20.31 21.18 -7.95
CA GLU A 359 20.54 20.18 -6.92
C GLU A 359 20.34 20.78 -5.52
N LYS A 360 19.54 20.10 -4.68
CA LYS A 360 19.27 20.51 -3.30
C LYS A 360 19.21 19.28 -2.39
N SER A 361 19.75 19.40 -1.18
CA SER A 361 19.55 18.37 -0.16
C SER A 361 18.17 18.50 0.47
N ALA A 362 17.50 17.37 0.69
CA ALA A 362 16.20 17.30 1.37
C ALA A 362 16.02 15.95 2.07
N SER A 363 15.44 15.96 3.27
CA SER A 363 14.94 14.74 3.91
C SER A 363 13.76 14.14 3.13
N VAL A 364 13.40 12.90 3.44
CA VAL A 364 12.22 12.24 2.86
C VAL A 364 10.94 13.02 3.20
N ASP A 365 10.81 13.54 4.42
CA ASP A 365 9.66 14.37 4.79
C ASP A 365 9.60 15.68 4.00
N GLN A 366 10.75 16.34 3.82
CA GLN A 366 10.85 17.56 3.02
C GLN A 366 10.51 17.31 1.55
N LEU A 367 10.87 16.14 1.00
CA LEU A 367 10.45 15.71 -0.34
C LEU A 367 8.92 15.67 -0.45
N TRP A 368 8.25 14.96 0.46
CA TRP A 368 6.79 14.83 0.43
C TRP A 368 6.09 16.18 0.62
N ASP A 369 6.60 17.03 1.51
CA ASP A 369 6.07 18.37 1.74
C ASP A 369 6.26 19.29 0.53
N ALA A 370 7.40 19.20 -0.17
CA ALA A 370 7.61 19.94 -1.42
C ALA A 370 6.62 19.51 -2.51
N LEU A 371 6.37 18.20 -2.67
CA LEU A 371 5.39 17.67 -3.62
C LEU A 371 3.97 18.13 -3.27
N ARG A 372 3.54 18.00 -2.01
CA ARG A 372 2.22 18.48 -1.55
C ARG A 372 2.03 19.95 -1.83
N TYR A 373 3.03 20.77 -1.48
CA TYR A 373 2.95 22.20 -1.68
C TYR A 373 2.83 22.58 -3.15
N LEU A 374 3.62 21.95 -4.02
CA LEU A 374 3.53 22.20 -5.46
C LEU A 374 2.14 21.82 -5.99
N MET A 375 1.65 20.62 -5.65
CA MET A 375 0.34 20.15 -6.10
C MET A 375 -0.82 21.00 -5.56
N GLU A 376 -0.69 21.56 -4.35
CA GLU A 376 -1.65 22.51 -3.80
C GLU A 376 -1.58 23.86 -4.51
N SER A 377 -0.37 24.39 -4.70
CA SER A 377 -0.15 25.73 -5.25
C SER A 377 -0.43 25.82 -6.74
N LYS A 378 -0.40 24.70 -7.46
CA LYS A 378 -0.62 24.60 -8.92
C LYS A 378 -1.91 23.87 -9.26
N LYS A 379 -2.83 23.75 -8.30
CA LYS A 379 -4.14 23.13 -8.50
C LYS A 379 -4.85 23.74 -9.72
N VAL A 380 -5.43 22.87 -10.55
CA VAL A 380 -6.29 23.23 -11.66
C VAL A 380 -7.74 23.11 -11.21
N ASP A 381 -8.50 24.20 -11.30
CA ASP A 381 -9.84 24.32 -10.70
C ASP A 381 -10.96 23.78 -11.59
N SER A 382 -10.71 23.65 -12.89
CA SER A 382 -11.75 23.27 -13.86
C SER A 382 -11.21 22.47 -15.04
N GLY A 383 -12.04 21.59 -15.57
CA GLY A 383 -11.73 20.70 -16.69
C GLY A 383 -12.84 19.68 -16.90
N SER A 384 -12.68 18.79 -17.88
CA SER A 384 -13.64 17.71 -18.12
C SER A 384 -13.48 16.60 -17.08
N SER A 385 -14.56 16.27 -16.37
CA SER A 385 -14.58 15.20 -15.37
C SER A 385 -14.37 13.80 -15.96
N GLN A 386 -14.53 13.64 -17.27
CA GLN A 386 -14.31 12.38 -17.99
C GLN A 386 -12.81 12.11 -18.25
N ILE A 387 -11.95 13.12 -18.06
CA ILE A 387 -10.51 13.00 -18.29
C ILE A 387 -9.83 12.69 -16.95
N PRO A 388 -9.12 11.56 -16.82
CA PRO A 388 -8.47 11.14 -15.56
C PRO A 388 -7.27 12.01 -15.17
N PHE A 389 -6.62 12.67 -16.13
CA PHE A 389 -5.40 13.44 -15.94
C PHE A 389 -5.46 14.75 -16.73
N TRP A 390 -5.36 15.87 -16.03
CA TRP A 390 -5.37 17.23 -16.57
C TRP A 390 -3.96 17.83 -16.65
N GLY A 391 -2.91 17.07 -16.37
CA GLY A 391 -1.55 17.59 -16.21
C GLY A 391 -1.09 17.52 -14.76
N GLY A 392 0.23 17.64 -14.56
CA GLY A 392 0.89 17.38 -13.30
C GLY A 392 2.07 16.42 -13.49
N PHE A 393 2.23 15.44 -12.60
CA PHE A 393 3.35 14.50 -12.70
C PHE A 393 2.93 13.14 -13.25
N LEU A 394 3.80 12.54 -14.04
CA LEU A 394 3.81 11.10 -14.28
C LEU A 394 5.18 10.53 -13.94
N GLY A 395 5.24 9.34 -13.36
CA GLY A 395 6.52 8.72 -13.02
C GLY A 395 6.40 7.68 -11.92
N TYR A 396 7.49 7.43 -11.20
CA TYR A 396 7.57 6.35 -10.22
C TYR A 396 8.17 6.77 -8.87
N PHE A 397 7.88 5.93 -7.87
CA PHE A 397 8.46 5.92 -6.54
C PHE A 397 9.00 4.51 -6.26
N SER A 398 10.26 4.38 -5.82
CA SER A 398 10.94 3.10 -5.59
C SER A 398 10.41 2.37 -4.35
N TYR A 399 10.75 1.09 -4.25
CA TYR A 399 10.49 0.29 -3.04
C TYR A 399 11.23 0.86 -1.82
N GLU A 400 12.50 1.29 -1.99
CA GLU A 400 13.32 1.87 -0.93
C GLU A 400 12.78 3.20 -0.41
N LEU A 401 12.12 4.01 -1.24
CA LEU A 401 11.39 5.18 -0.74
C LEU A 401 10.26 4.77 0.20
N GLY A 402 9.53 3.70 -0.13
CA GLY A 402 8.52 3.15 0.75
C GLY A 402 9.10 2.69 2.08
N LEU A 403 10.26 2.04 2.07
CA LEU A 403 10.97 1.64 3.30
C LEU A 403 11.34 2.85 4.17
N ALA A 404 11.78 3.95 3.54
CA ALA A 404 12.11 5.18 4.24
C ALA A 404 10.89 5.95 4.79
N CYS A 405 9.66 5.55 4.41
CA CYS A 405 8.41 6.11 4.93
C CYS A 405 7.87 5.35 6.17
N LEU A 406 8.48 4.22 6.55
CA LEU A 406 8.08 3.43 7.70
C LEU A 406 8.58 4.05 9.03
N PRO A 407 7.87 3.84 10.16
CA PRO A 407 8.20 4.46 11.45
C PRO A 407 9.64 4.25 11.93
N HIS A 408 10.17 3.03 11.88
CA HIS A 408 11.55 2.70 12.23
C HIS A 408 12.38 2.34 11.00
N SER A 409 12.50 3.26 10.05
CA SER A 409 13.46 3.10 8.95
C SER A 409 14.89 2.91 9.51
N HIS A 410 15.31 1.67 9.73
CA HIS A 410 16.68 1.29 10.11
C HIS A 410 17.58 1.36 8.88
N ALA A 411 17.75 2.58 8.39
CA ALA A 411 18.80 3.04 7.51
C ALA A 411 18.74 4.56 7.71
N HIS A 412 19.48 5.15 8.64
CA HIS A 412 20.76 5.76 8.29
C HIS A 412 21.50 6.34 9.53
N ASP A 413 21.08 6.04 10.76
CA ASP A 413 21.70 6.62 11.98
C ASP A 413 22.89 5.81 12.52
N SER A 414 23.50 4.95 11.69
CA SER A 414 24.81 4.35 11.98
C SER A 414 25.72 4.43 10.75
N PRO A 415 26.87 5.12 10.81
CA PRO A 415 27.86 5.08 9.74
C PRO A 415 28.68 3.79 9.85
N SER A 416 28.09 2.63 9.52
CA SER A 416 28.74 1.33 9.26
C SER A 416 27.64 0.28 9.12
N GLN A 417 27.48 -0.47 8.04
CA GLN A 417 28.48 -1.20 7.26
C GLN A 417 28.12 -1.08 5.77
N THR A 418 28.91 -0.33 5.02
CA THR A 418 29.04 -0.57 3.59
C THR A 418 29.58 -1.99 3.41
N PRO A 419 29.07 -2.79 2.44
CA PRO A 419 29.87 -3.88 1.91
C PRO A 419 31.18 -3.24 1.46
N THR A 420 32.31 -3.75 1.93
CA THR A 420 33.62 -3.33 1.47
C THR A 420 33.60 -3.27 -0.06
N PRO A 421 33.88 -2.11 -0.69
CA PRO A 421 33.98 -2.04 -2.14
C PRO A 421 35.11 -2.98 -2.52
N ASN A 422 34.83 -3.94 -3.40
CA ASN A 422 35.89 -4.67 -4.07
C ASN A 422 36.80 -3.63 -4.74
N PRO A 423 38.13 -3.62 -4.49
CA PRO A 423 39.03 -2.61 -5.04
C PRO A 423 39.11 -2.60 -6.58
N ASP A 424 38.51 -3.60 -7.24
CA ASP A 424 38.62 -3.85 -8.68
C ASP A 424 37.40 -3.40 -9.51
N THR A 425 36.40 -2.73 -8.93
CA THR A 425 35.31 -2.10 -9.71
C THR A 425 35.56 -0.61 -9.90
N GLU A 426 36.33 -0.28 -10.94
CA GLU A 426 36.40 1.07 -11.50
C GLU A 426 34.98 1.59 -11.83
N LYS A 427 34.60 2.71 -11.19
CA LYS A 427 33.40 3.54 -11.46
C LYS A 427 32.08 2.78 -11.72
N SER A 428 31.42 2.32 -10.65
CA SER A 428 29.98 2.05 -10.74
C SER A 428 29.20 3.38 -10.85
N PRO A 429 28.36 3.60 -11.87
CA PRO A 429 27.47 4.77 -11.92
C PRO A 429 26.44 4.69 -10.78
N GLU A 430 26.00 5.84 -10.27
CA GLU A 430 24.91 5.94 -9.28
C GLU A 430 23.72 5.05 -9.72
N GLY A 431 23.12 4.30 -8.78
CA GLY A 431 21.91 3.51 -9.05
C GLY A 431 20.74 4.37 -9.53
N PRO A 432 19.61 3.78 -9.98
CA PRO A 432 18.46 4.58 -10.40
C PRO A 432 17.98 5.49 -9.25
N PRO A 433 17.45 6.69 -9.56
CA PRO A 433 16.82 7.52 -8.54
C PRO A 433 15.64 6.79 -7.89
N ASP A 434 15.41 7.07 -6.62
CA ASP A 434 14.30 6.53 -5.84
C ASP A 434 12.96 7.16 -6.20
N VAL A 435 12.98 8.39 -6.73
CA VAL A 435 11.82 9.04 -7.34
C VAL A 435 12.24 9.59 -8.68
N SER A 436 11.43 9.39 -9.71
CA SER A 436 11.59 10.12 -10.97
C SER A 436 10.23 10.48 -11.53
N LEU A 437 9.94 11.78 -11.61
CA LEU A 437 8.65 12.33 -12.04
C LEU A 437 8.86 13.32 -13.19
N LEU A 438 8.12 13.12 -14.28
CA LEU A 438 8.05 14.04 -15.42
C LEU A 438 6.89 15.02 -15.19
N TRP A 439 7.21 16.32 -15.17
CA TRP A 439 6.19 17.37 -15.18
C TRP A 439 5.60 17.50 -16.58
N CYS A 440 4.28 17.34 -16.68
CA CYS A 440 3.56 17.19 -17.92
C CYS A 440 2.40 18.18 -17.99
N GLU A 441 2.46 19.11 -18.93
CA GLU A 441 1.42 20.12 -19.16
C GLU A 441 0.51 19.80 -20.35
N ARG A 442 0.98 18.92 -21.25
CA ARG A 442 0.25 18.43 -22.42
C ARG A 442 0.14 16.92 -22.35
N SER A 443 -1.03 16.38 -22.63
CA SER A 443 -1.22 14.93 -22.70
C SER A 443 -2.22 14.54 -23.78
N ILE A 444 -2.11 13.30 -24.24
CA ILE A 444 -3.12 12.65 -25.05
C ILE A 444 -3.65 11.45 -24.27
N VAL A 445 -4.94 11.44 -23.99
CA VAL A 445 -5.62 10.40 -23.23
C VAL A 445 -6.55 9.62 -24.13
N ILE A 446 -6.43 8.30 -24.12
CA ILE A 446 -7.29 7.40 -24.88
C ILE A 446 -8.20 6.69 -23.88
N ASP A 447 -9.51 6.82 -24.05
CA ASP A 447 -10.49 5.98 -23.36
C ASP A 447 -10.68 4.70 -24.19
N ASN A 448 -10.17 3.56 -23.69
CA ASN A 448 -10.24 2.28 -24.38
C ASN A 448 -11.64 1.65 -24.32
N GLU A 449 -12.55 2.17 -23.50
CA GLU A 449 -13.95 1.72 -23.46
C GLU A 449 -14.79 2.44 -24.52
N THR A 450 -14.68 3.78 -24.61
CA THR A 450 -15.45 4.56 -25.60
C THR A 450 -14.75 4.64 -26.97
N GLY A 451 -13.42 4.51 -26.97
CA GLY A 451 -12.56 4.76 -28.12
C GLY A 451 -12.11 6.21 -28.25
N ASP A 452 -12.58 7.14 -27.43
CA ASP A 452 -12.27 8.56 -27.62
C ASP A 452 -10.78 8.87 -27.40
N ILE A 453 -10.23 9.71 -28.28
CA ILE A 453 -8.89 10.30 -28.14
C ILE A 453 -9.07 11.74 -27.68
N VAL A 454 -8.60 12.03 -26.48
CA VAL A 454 -8.71 13.33 -25.85
C VAL A 454 -7.34 14.00 -25.81
N ILE A 455 -7.23 15.15 -26.45
CA ILE A 455 -6.04 15.99 -26.44
C ILE A 455 -6.23 17.02 -25.34
N GLN A 456 -5.27 17.15 -24.44
CA GLN A 456 -5.41 17.92 -23.21
C GLN A 456 -4.20 18.83 -22.99
N SER A 457 -4.44 20.08 -22.58
CA SER A 457 -3.39 21.02 -22.15
C SER A 457 -3.85 21.96 -21.04
N ILE A 458 -2.92 22.33 -20.14
CA ILE A 458 -3.06 23.40 -19.14
C ILE A 458 -2.30 24.68 -19.50
N ILE A 459 -1.77 24.76 -20.73
CA ILE A 459 -1.10 25.95 -21.25
C ILE A 459 -2.12 26.82 -21.97
N LYS A 460 -2.30 28.07 -21.54
CA LYS A 460 -3.33 28.97 -22.08
C LYS A 460 -3.17 29.25 -23.58
N SER A 461 -1.93 29.31 -24.10
CA SER A 461 -1.68 29.55 -25.52
C SER A 461 -2.04 28.36 -26.41
N ASP A 462 -2.13 27.14 -25.85
CA ASP A 462 -2.46 25.94 -26.63
C ASP A 462 -3.94 25.89 -27.05
N ASP A 463 -4.81 26.61 -26.33
CA ASP A 463 -6.26 26.69 -26.57
C ASP A 463 -6.68 27.93 -27.38
N LEU A 464 -5.71 28.67 -27.91
CA LEU A 464 -6.00 29.70 -28.89
C LEU A 464 -6.43 29.06 -30.23
N PRO A 465 -7.19 29.76 -31.10
CA PRO A 465 -7.52 29.26 -32.43
C PRO A 465 -6.27 28.88 -33.21
N ALA A 466 -6.26 27.67 -33.79
CA ALA A 466 -5.08 27.09 -34.44
C ALA A 466 -3.86 26.93 -33.50
N GLY A 467 -4.09 26.90 -32.19
CA GLY A 467 -3.11 26.53 -31.17
C GLY A 467 -2.84 25.02 -31.16
N TRP A 468 -1.98 24.57 -30.25
CA TRP A 468 -1.53 23.18 -30.20
C TRP A 468 -2.68 22.17 -30.12
N LEU A 469 -3.77 22.48 -29.41
CA LEU A 469 -4.93 21.60 -29.31
C LEU A 469 -5.61 21.36 -30.67
N ASP A 470 -5.83 22.43 -31.44
CA ASP A 470 -6.48 22.36 -32.76
C ASP A 470 -5.56 21.71 -33.80
N GLN A 471 -4.26 22.05 -33.78
CA GLN A 471 -3.25 21.45 -34.66
C GLN A 471 -3.12 19.94 -34.44
N THR A 472 -3.06 19.51 -33.17
CA THR A 472 -2.96 18.10 -32.80
C THR A 472 -4.21 17.33 -33.22
N LEU A 473 -5.40 17.94 -33.07
CA LEU A 473 -6.65 17.34 -33.53
C LEU A 473 -6.64 17.10 -35.04
N GLN A 474 -6.22 18.09 -35.82
CA GLN A 474 -6.13 17.99 -37.27
C GLN A 474 -5.16 16.87 -37.68
N LEU A 475 -3.96 16.80 -37.08
CA LEU A 475 -2.96 15.77 -37.38
C LEU A 475 -3.48 14.35 -37.11
N LEU A 476 -4.21 14.16 -36.00
CA LEU A 476 -4.81 12.86 -35.67
C LEU A 476 -5.90 12.46 -36.67
N GLN A 477 -6.71 13.42 -37.14
CA GLN A 477 -7.77 13.16 -38.13
C GLN A 477 -7.19 12.82 -39.52
N GLU A 478 -6.12 13.49 -39.93
CA GLU A 478 -5.42 13.21 -41.18
C GLU A 478 -4.75 11.82 -41.15
N SER A 479 -4.13 11.46 -40.02
CA SER A 479 -3.40 10.20 -39.87
C SER A 479 -4.32 8.97 -39.75
N ALA A 480 -5.56 9.14 -39.28
CA ALA A 480 -6.53 8.06 -39.18
C ALA A 480 -6.92 7.41 -40.53
N HIS A 481 -6.56 8.03 -41.65
CA HIS A 481 -6.89 7.57 -43.01
C HIS A 481 -5.75 6.80 -43.71
N GLY A 482 -4.60 6.60 -43.04
CA GLY A 482 -3.47 5.81 -43.54
C GLY A 482 -3.13 4.64 -42.58
N THR A 483 -2.99 3.43 -43.10
CA THR A 483 -2.44 2.25 -42.40
C THR A 483 -1.69 1.41 -43.46
N GLN A 484 -0.64 0.63 -43.23
CA GLN A 484 0.03 0.02 -42.06
C GLN A 484 1.34 -0.63 -42.60
N ASN A 485 2.48 -0.70 -41.86
CA ASN A 485 3.54 -1.75 -42.05
C ASN A 485 4.75 -1.76 -41.07
N ASP A 486 4.62 -1.48 -39.75
CA ASP A 486 5.81 -1.40 -38.87
C ASP A 486 6.20 -2.70 -38.12
N ILE A 487 5.37 -3.76 -38.18
CA ILE A 487 5.53 -4.92 -37.27
C ILE A 487 6.70 -5.84 -37.65
N GLU A 488 6.97 -6.03 -38.94
CA GLU A 488 8.11 -6.85 -39.39
C GLU A 488 9.46 -6.16 -39.10
N ASP A 489 9.47 -4.83 -39.02
CA ASP A 489 10.68 -4.02 -38.82
C ASP A 489 11.17 -4.05 -37.36
N ASP A 490 10.25 -4.03 -36.37
CA ASP A 490 10.63 -4.07 -34.96
C ASP A 490 11.30 -5.38 -34.54
N ALA A 491 10.81 -6.53 -35.04
CA ALA A 491 11.41 -7.83 -34.74
C ALA A 491 12.79 -7.98 -35.39
N ALA A 492 12.93 -7.54 -36.65
CA ALA A 492 14.21 -7.52 -37.35
C ALA A 492 15.26 -6.64 -36.66
N PHE A 493 14.82 -5.55 -36.00
CA PHE A 493 15.68 -4.69 -35.20
C PHE A 493 16.09 -5.33 -33.86
N LEU A 494 15.13 -5.89 -33.11
CA LEU A 494 15.39 -6.38 -31.75
C LEU A 494 16.18 -7.70 -31.75
N ASP A 495 15.83 -8.64 -32.64
CA ASP A 495 16.32 -10.02 -32.57
C ASP A 495 17.86 -10.13 -32.58
N PRO A 496 18.62 -9.40 -33.41
CA PRO A 496 20.10 -9.42 -33.37
C PRO A 496 20.67 -9.04 -32.00
N ILE A 497 20.09 -8.02 -31.35
CA ILE A 497 20.53 -7.55 -30.02
C ILE A 497 20.18 -8.59 -28.94
N LEU A 498 18.97 -9.16 -29.03
CA LEU A 498 18.48 -10.13 -28.06
C LEU A 498 19.19 -11.49 -28.17
N CYS A 499 19.66 -11.88 -29.36
CA CYS A 499 20.45 -13.10 -29.58
C CYS A 499 21.76 -13.09 -28.79
N GLU A 500 22.35 -11.92 -28.56
CA GLU A 500 23.60 -11.74 -27.81
C GLU A 500 23.36 -11.46 -26.32
N GLY A 501 22.12 -11.65 -25.84
CA GLY A 501 21.75 -11.40 -24.46
C GLY A 501 22.30 -12.45 -23.49
N ILE A 502 22.89 -11.98 -22.41
CA ILE A 502 23.37 -12.82 -21.30
C ILE A 502 22.38 -12.66 -20.14
N HIS A 503 21.72 -13.75 -19.78
CA HIS A 503 20.71 -13.80 -18.72
C HIS A 503 21.31 -14.46 -17.48
N LEU A 504 21.43 -13.70 -16.39
CA LEU A 504 21.82 -14.20 -15.08
C LEU A 504 20.58 -14.27 -14.19
N ASN A 505 20.04 -15.49 -14.04
CA ASN A 505 18.88 -15.76 -13.19
C ASN A 505 19.31 -15.97 -11.73
N PRO A 506 18.37 -15.85 -10.76
CA PRO A 506 18.59 -16.34 -9.40
C PRO A 506 19.01 -17.81 -9.40
N GLU A 507 19.89 -18.18 -8.46
CA GLU A 507 20.23 -19.58 -8.21
C GLU A 507 19.12 -20.27 -7.41
N GLU A 508 18.68 -21.44 -7.89
CA GLU A 508 17.56 -22.19 -7.32
C GLU A 508 17.76 -22.54 -5.85
N GLU A 509 18.91 -23.13 -5.52
CA GLU A 509 19.24 -23.56 -4.16
C GLU A 509 19.32 -22.36 -3.19
N THR A 510 19.92 -21.25 -3.62
CA THR A 510 19.96 -20.02 -2.81
C THR A 510 18.56 -19.46 -2.58
N TYR A 511 17.68 -19.46 -3.59
CA TYR A 511 16.30 -18.98 -3.42
C TYR A 511 15.51 -19.89 -2.48
N LYS A 512 15.65 -21.21 -2.59
CA LYS A 512 15.04 -22.19 -1.70
C LYS A 512 15.50 -22.03 -0.24
N GLN A 513 16.79 -21.76 -0.01
CA GLN A 513 17.30 -21.45 1.32
C GLN A 513 16.68 -20.17 1.90
N LYS A 514 16.49 -19.13 1.08
CA LYS A 514 15.80 -17.90 1.52
C LYS A 514 14.34 -18.15 1.87
N ILE A 515 13.65 -19.06 1.19
CA ILE A 515 12.28 -19.48 1.55
C ILE A 515 12.25 -20.11 2.94
N VAL A 516 13.19 -21.01 3.23
CA VAL A 516 13.31 -21.63 4.57
C VAL A 516 13.60 -20.56 5.64
N ALA A 517 14.46 -19.59 5.34
CA ALA A 517 14.72 -18.47 6.24
C ALA A 517 13.47 -17.63 6.50
N CYS A 518 12.64 -17.36 5.48
CA CYS A 518 11.35 -16.71 5.65
C CYS A 518 10.44 -17.52 6.59
N GLN A 519 10.29 -18.83 6.34
CA GLN A 519 9.44 -19.71 7.16
C GLN A 519 9.88 -19.73 8.63
N ALA A 520 11.19 -19.73 8.90
CA ALA A 520 11.70 -19.65 10.26
C ALA A 520 11.30 -18.35 10.98
N GLN A 521 11.23 -17.21 10.27
CA GLN A 521 10.71 -15.96 10.84
C GLN A 521 9.21 -16.06 11.12
N LEU A 522 8.44 -16.66 10.20
CA LEU A 522 6.99 -16.86 10.39
C LEU A 522 6.73 -17.71 11.64
N GLU A 523 7.39 -18.85 11.78
CA GLU A 523 7.27 -19.74 12.94
C GLU A 523 7.73 -19.11 14.26
N ALA A 524 8.65 -18.14 14.20
CA ALA A 524 9.08 -17.37 15.36
C ALA A 524 8.06 -16.32 15.82
N GLY A 525 6.99 -16.09 15.03
CA GLY A 525 6.00 -15.04 15.29
C GLY A 525 6.40 -13.66 14.78
N GLU A 526 7.49 -13.55 14.01
CA GLU A 526 8.02 -12.27 13.53
C GLU A 526 7.18 -11.66 12.39
N SER A 527 6.47 -12.50 11.65
CA SER A 527 5.61 -12.08 10.54
C SER A 527 4.56 -13.16 10.23
N TYR A 528 3.53 -12.80 9.50
CA TYR A 528 2.45 -13.67 9.04
C TYR A 528 2.69 -14.17 7.60
N GLU A 529 3.28 -13.32 6.76
CA GLU A 529 3.63 -13.53 5.35
C GLU A 529 4.88 -12.71 4.99
N LEU A 530 5.78 -13.25 4.17
CA LEU A 530 6.92 -12.52 3.62
C LEU A 530 6.97 -12.66 2.08
N CYS A 531 6.83 -11.56 1.35
CA CYS A 531 6.89 -11.57 -0.12
C CYS A 531 8.35 -11.57 -0.59
N LEU A 532 8.94 -12.76 -0.74
CA LEU A 532 10.34 -12.96 -1.10
C LEU A 532 10.57 -12.81 -2.61
N THR A 533 11.59 -12.05 -3.00
CA THR A 533 11.87 -11.72 -4.40
C THR A 533 13.31 -12.03 -4.83
N GLY A 534 13.47 -12.53 -6.05
CA GLY A 534 14.74 -12.70 -6.76
C GLY A 534 14.94 -11.61 -7.82
N GLU A 535 16.19 -11.40 -8.24
CA GLU A 535 16.54 -10.49 -9.34
C GLU A 535 17.20 -11.28 -10.46
N THR A 536 16.78 -10.99 -11.69
CA THR A 536 17.43 -11.44 -12.92
C THR A 536 18.09 -10.25 -13.59
N LEU A 537 19.36 -10.41 -13.96
CA LEU A 537 20.12 -9.42 -14.74
C LEU A 537 20.21 -9.88 -16.20
N ILE A 538 19.89 -8.99 -17.13
CA ILE A 538 20.00 -9.23 -18.56
C ILE A 538 20.98 -8.21 -19.12
N SER A 539 22.16 -8.67 -19.49
CA SER A 539 23.16 -7.84 -20.15
C SER A 539 23.00 -7.97 -21.66
N LEU A 540 22.83 -6.86 -22.38
CA LEU A 540 22.69 -6.82 -23.84
C LEU A 540 23.75 -5.92 -24.46
N PRO A 541 24.19 -6.16 -25.71
CA PRO A 541 24.99 -5.17 -26.42
C PRO A 541 24.20 -3.87 -26.60
N THR A 542 24.87 -2.73 -26.47
CA THR A 542 24.29 -1.43 -26.82
C THR A 542 24.42 -1.22 -28.33
N PRO A 543 23.34 -0.84 -29.05
CA PRO A 543 23.41 -0.57 -30.49
C PRO A 543 24.49 0.46 -30.84
N SER A 544 25.20 0.28 -31.97
CA SER A 544 26.30 1.19 -32.33
C SER A 544 25.80 2.60 -32.67
N ARG A 545 24.66 2.71 -33.37
CA ARG A 545 24.06 4.00 -33.76
C ARG A 545 23.26 4.60 -32.60
N GLN A 546 23.38 5.90 -32.41
CA GLN A 546 22.68 6.61 -31.34
C GLN A 546 21.15 6.53 -31.49
N THR A 547 20.61 6.64 -32.70
CA THR A 547 19.17 6.49 -32.98
C THR A 547 18.64 5.16 -32.47
N ASP A 548 19.34 4.08 -32.77
CA ASP A 548 18.98 2.71 -32.40
C ASP A 548 18.99 2.53 -30.87
N ARG A 549 19.94 3.18 -30.16
CA ARG A 549 19.96 3.17 -28.69
C ARG A 549 18.73 3.83 -28.08
N LEU A 550 18.27 4.92 -28.70
CA LEU A 550 17.10 5.67 -28.23
C LEU A 550 15.78 4.94 -28.54
N GLU A 551 15.72 4.20 -29.64
CA GLU A 551 14.52 3.44 -30.04
C GLU A 551 14.39 2.09 -29.30
N PHE A 552 15.50 1.48 -28.89
CA PHE A 552 15.49 0.12 -28.32
C PHE A 552 14.51 -0.07 -27.15
N PRO A 553 14.49 0.79 -26.09
CA PRO A 553 13.55 0.62 -24.98
C PRO A 553 12.09 0.69 -25.40
N TRP A 554 11.77 1.56 -26.36
CA TRP A 554 10.41 1.72 -26.86
C TRP A 554 9.94 0.51 -27.68
N LYS A 555 10.79 0.01 -28.60
CA LYS A 555 10.50 -1.23 -29.35
C LYS A 555 10.35 -2.44 -28.41
N LEU A 556 11.15 -2.50 -27.33
CA LEU A 556 11.01 -3.53 -26.30
C LEU A 556 9.69 -3.42 -25.55
N TYR A 557 9.23 -2.21 -25.20
CA TYR A 557 7.91 -2.00 -24.61
C TYR A 557 6.78 -2.45 -25.55
N LYS A 558 6.83 -2.08 -26.83
CA LYS A 558 5.85 -2.55 -27.85
C LYS A 558 5.78 -4.07 -27.90
N LYS A 559 6.93 -4.76 -27.88
CA LYS A 559 7.02 -6.22 -27.80
C LYS A 559 6.38 -6.77 -26.52
N LEU A 560 6.67 -6.17 -25.36
CA LEU A 560 6.08 -6.58 -24.07
C LEU A 560 4.57 -6.41 -24.03
N ARG A 561 4.06 -5.27 -24.48
CA ARG A 561 2.63 -4.96 -24.50
C ARG A 561 1.83 -5.96 -25.35
N LYS A 562 2.40 -6.39 -26.48
CA LYS A 562 1.82 -7.43 -27.34
C LYS A 562 1.87 -8.81 -26.69
N TYR A 563 3.00 -9.16 -26.07
CA TYR A 563 3.23 -10.48 -25.48
C TYR A 563 2.37 -10.70 -24.21
N ASN A 564 2.37 -9.72 -23.30
CA ASN A 564 1.68 -9.78 -22.01
C ASN A 564 0.88 -8.48 -21.76
N PRO A 565 -0.30 -8.31 -22.38
CA PRO A 565 -1.14 -7.14 -22.13
C PRO A 565 -1.64 -7.15 -20.67
N ALA A 566 -1.63 -5.98 -20.03
CA ALA A 566 -2.06 -5.83 -18.63
C ALA A 566 -2.79 -4.51 -18.39
N ALA A 567 -3.64 -4.46 -17.36
CA ALA A 567 -4.47 -3.31 -17.02
C ALA A 567 -3.69 -2.05 -16.64
N PHE A 568 -2.45 -2.22 -16.16
CA PHE A 568 -1.56 -1.14 -15.74
C PHE A 568 -0.20 -1.19 -16.44
N SER A 569 -0.21 -1.39 -17.75
CA SER A 569 1.01 -1.33 -18.55
C SER A 569 1.62 0.08 -18.53
N ALA A 570 2.95 0.18 -18.48
CA ALA A 570 3.63 1.47 -18.45
C ALA A 570 4.96 1.46 -19.21
N PHE A 571 5.27 2.57 -19.85
CA PHE A 571 6.58 2.90 -20.42
C PHE A 571 7.07 4.19 -19.79
N GLY A 572 8.35 4.22 -19.40
CA GLY A 572 9.00 5.42 -18.91
C GLY A 572 10.37 5.59 -19.55
N ASP A 573 10.55 6.65 -20.31
CA ASP A 573 11.85 7.23 -20.65
C ASP A 573 12.07 8.45 -19.77
N LEU A 574 12.81 8.26 -18.68
CA LEU A 574 13.04 9.26 -17.63
C LEU A 574 14.54 9.60 -17.56
N GLY A 575 15.18 9.83 -18.71
CA GLY A 575 16.60 10.12 -18.79
C GLY A 575 17.45 8.86 -18.75
N ASN A 576 18.28 8.67 -17.73
CA ASN A 576 19.10 7.45 -17.64
C ASN A 576 18.27 6.22 -17.27
N THR A 577 17.11 6.44 -16.64
CA THR A 577 16.18 5.38 -16.26
C THR A 577 15.20 5.08 -17.39
N LYS A 578 15.16 3.82 -17.82
CA LYS A 578 14.11 3.29 -18.73
C LYS A 578 13.30 2.22 -18.03
N ILE A 579 11.98 2.24 -18.19
CA ILE A 579 11.04 1.29 -17.58
C ILE A 579 10.12 0.72 -18.66
N VAL A 580 9.98 -0.61 -18.68
CA VAL A 580 8.95 -1.31 -19.46
C VAL A 580 8.17 -2.22 -18.51
N SER A 581 6.87 -1.95 -18.36
CA SER A 581 6.00 -2.59 -17.37
C SER A 581 4.74 -3.14 -18.00
N SER A 582 4.32 -4.32 -17.52
CA SER A 582 3.05 -4.97 -17.84
C SER A 582 2.32 -5.37 -16.54
N SER A 583 2.25 -4.43 -15.60
CA SER A 583 1.66 -4.68 -14.29
C SER A 583 0.16 -4.98 -14.37
N PRO A 584 -0.33 -6.04 -13.71
CA PRO A 584 -1.75 -6.30 -13.58
C PRO A 584 -2.38 -5.58 -12.38
N GLU A 585 -1.58 -5.08 -11.42
CA GLU A 585 -2.05 -4.77 -10.07
C GLU A 585 -2.14 -3.27 -9.82
N CYS A 586 -3.33 -2.85 -9.40
CA CYS A 586 -3.59 -1.52 -8.88
C CYS A 586 -3.01 -1.41 -7.47
N PHE A 587 -2.13 -0.44 -7.23
CA PHE A 587 -1.70 -0.11 -5.88
C PHE A 587 -2.74 0.79 -5.20
N LEU A 588 -2.94 1.99 -5.73
CA LEU A 588 -3.79 3.03 -5.13
C LEU A 588 -4.33 3.95 -6.23
N ASN A 589 -5.65 4.16 -6.26
CA ASN A 589 -6.25 5.26 -7.02
C ASN A 589 -6.98 6.20 -6.07
N TRP A 590 -7.12 7.45 -6.48
CA TRP A 590 -8.04 8.37 -5.84
C TRP A 590 -8.70 9.31 -6.84
N ASP A 591 -9.95 9.65 -6.54
CA ASP A 591 -10.70 10.63 -7.33
C ASP A 591 -10.47 12.06 -6.83
N ARG A 592 -10.96 13.03 -7.61
CA ARG A 592 -10.89 14.46 -7.29
C ARG A 592 -11.84 14.86 -6.14
N ALA A 593 -12.72 13.96 -5.71
CA ALA A 593 -13.81 14.27 -4.79
C ALA A 593 -13.44 13.93 -3.34
N SER A 594 -13.27 12.64 -3.03
CA SER A 594 -12.97 12.16 -1.68
C SER A 594 -12.57 10.68 -1.59
N MET A 595 -12.61 9.93 -2.69
CA MET A 595 -12.49 8.47 -2.64
C MET A 595 -11.06 8.01 -2.91
N LEU A 596 -10.53 7.17 -2.02
CA LEU A 596 -9.35 6.33 -2.21
C LEU A 596 -9.82 4.90 -2.51
N GLU A 597 -9.14 4.18 -3.40
CA GLU A 597 -9.38 2.76 -3.64
C GLU A 597 -8.08 1.97 -3.81
N MET A 598 -8.06 0.76 -3.26
CA MET A 598 -6.98 -0.22 -3.44
C MET A 598 -7.60 -1.57 -3.82
N LYS A 599 -6.97 -2.26 -4.77
CA LYS A 599 -7.47 -3.52 -5.34
C LYS A 599 -6.36 -4.57 -5.34
N PRO A 600 -5.95 -5.08 -4.16
CA PRO A 600 -4.96 -6.15 -4.10
C PRO A 600 -5.43 -7.39 -4.85
N MET A 601 -4.46 -8.10 -5.41
CA MET A 601 -4.73 -9.34 -6.12
C MET A 601 -3.78 -10.43 -5.62
N LYS A 602 -4.34 -11.52 -5.10
CA LYS A 602 -3.59 -12.71 -4.66
C LYS A 602 -4.35 -13.94 -5.15
N GLY A 603 -3.64 -14.89 -5.74
CA GLY A 603 -4.20 -16.06 -6.40
C GLY A 603 -4.60 -15.82 -7.85
N THR A 604 -4.06 -16.62 -8.77
CA THR A 604 -4.35 -16.53 -10.22
C THR A 604 -4.39 -17.92 -10.83
N VAL A 605 -5.44 -18.20 -11.60
CA VAL A 605 -5.60 -19.45 -12.34
C VAL A 605 -5.64 -19.15 -13.84
N ARG A 606 -4.72 -19.75 -14.59
CA ARG A 606 -4.70 -19.63 -16.06
C ARG A 606 -5.92 -20.33 -16.64
N LYS A 607 -6.59 -19.70 -17.61
CA LYS A 607 -7.65 -20.37 -18.36
C LYS A 607 -7.08 -21.41 -19.32
N SER A 608 -7.77 -22.54 -19.38
CA SER A 608 -7.61 -23.60 -20.39
C SER A 608 -9.01 -23.99 -20.86
N PRO A 609 -9.16 -24.72 -21.99
CA PRO A 609 -10.47 -25.18 -22.45
C PRO A 609 -11.28 -25.95 -21.39
N GLU A 610 -10.58 -26.58 -20.44
CA GLU A 610 -11.18 -27.35 -19.33
C GLU A 610 -11.38 -26.54 -18.04
N MET A 611 -10.79 -25.35 -17.94
CA MET A 611 -10.82 -24.52 -16.73
C MET A 611 -12.07 -23.63 -16.72
N THR A 612 -13.05 -23.99 -15.90
CA THR A 612 -14.27 -23.18 -15.68
C THR A 612 -14.09 -22.23 -14.50
N LEU A 613 -14.95 -21.22 -14.38
CA LEU A 613 -14.98 -20.32 -13.22
C LEU A 613 -15.20 -21.09 -11.91
N GLU A 614 -16.02 -22.14 -11.91
CA GLU A 614 -16.24 -22.99 -10.72
C GLU A 614 -14.97 -23.73 -10.29
N LYS A 615 -14.21 -24.29 -11.24
CA LYS A 615 -12.93 -24.93 -10.94
C LYS A 615 -11.90 -23.92 -10.44
N ALA A 616 -11.86 -22.73 -11.04
CA ALA A 616 -11.00 -21.65 -10.57
C ALA A 616 -11.37 -21.22 -9.14
N LYS A 617 -12.66 -21.08 -8.83
CA LYS A 617 -13.15 -20.81 -7.47
C LYS A 617 -12.76 -21.90 -6.47
N ALA A 618 -12.75 -23.18 -6.87
CA ALA A 618 -12.31 -24.26 -6.01
C ALA A 618 -10.80 -24.20 -5.71
N ILE A 619 -9.97 -23.89 -6.73
CA ILE A 619 -8.52 -23.75 -6.57
C ILE A 619 -8.17 -22.52 -5.71
N LEU A 620 -8.78 -21.37 -6.04
CA LEU A 620 -8.57 -20.10 -5.35
C LEU A 620 -9.22 -20.09 -3.97
N GLY A 621 -10.23 -20.91 -3.72
CA GLY A 621 -10.86 -21.12 -2.41
C GLY A 621 -10.06 -22.04 -1.48
N SER A 622 -8.82 -22.40 -1.81
CA SER A 622 -7.96 -23.16 -0.91
C SER A 622 -7.58 -22.33 0.32
N THR A 623 -7.27 -23.00 1.44
CA THR A 623 -6.91 -22.32 2.70
C THR A 623 -5.69 -21.40 2.54
N LYS A 624 -4.70 -21.78 1.72
CA LYS A 624 -3.51 -20.96 1.45
C LYS A 624 -3.90 -19.65 0.77
N GLU A 625 -4.58 -19.73 -0.37
CA GLU A 625 -4.91 -18.57 -1.20
C GLU A 625 -5.85 -17.59 -0.47
N MET A 626 -6.83 -18.11 0.27
CA MET A 626 -7.71 -17.27 1.09
C MET A 626 -6.96 -16.58 2.23
N ALA A 627 -6.06 -17.28 2.91
CA ALA A 627 -5.27 -16.71 4.00
C ALA A 627 -4.36 -15.58 3.51
N GLU A 628 -3.65 -15.78 2.39
CA GLU A 628 -2.81 -14.76 1.76
C GLU A 628 -3.60 -13.51 1.37
N ASN A 629 -4.74 -13.70 0.71
CA ASN A 629 -5.55 -12.56 0.31
C ASN A 629 -6.16 -11.83 1.53
N LEU A 630 -6.59 -12.56 2.56
CA LEU A 630 -7.15 -12.00 3.78
C LEU A 630 -6.12 -11.18 4.58
N MET A 631 -4.88 -11.65 4.71
CA MET A 631 -3.78 -10.90 5.33
C MET A 631 -3.57 -9.54 4.66
N ILE A 632 -3.55 -9.52 3.33
CA ILE A 632 -3.39 -8.28 2.55
C ILE A 632 -4.64 -7.40 2.62
N ALA A 633 -5.83 -7.98 2.65
CA ALA A 633 -7.09 -7.25 2.80
C ALA A 633 -7.12 -6.47 4.12
N ASP A 634 -6.76 -7.12 5.23
CA ASP A 634 -6.71 -6.48 6.53
C ASP A 634 -5.59 -5.42 6.61
N LEU A 635 -4.44 -5.64 5.99
CA LEU A 635 -3.36 -4.64 5.89
C LEU A 635 -3.82 -3.37 5.16
N ILE A 636 -4.52 -3.52 4.03
CA ILE A 636 -4.99 -2.39 3.24
C ILE A 636 -6.11 -1.63 3.95
N ARG A 637 -6.98 -2.33 4.68
CA ARG A 637 -7.96 -1.67 5.54
C ARG A 637 -7.26 -0.84 6.60
N HIS A 638 -6.22 -1.37 7.23
CA HIS A 638 -5.45 -0.63 8.23
C HIS A 638 -4.85 0.63 7.63
N ASP A 639 -4.19 0.52 6.48
CA ASP A 639 -3.61 1.65 5.77
C ASP A 639 -4.68 2.74 5.51
N LEU A 640 -5.84 2.35 4.97
CA LEU A 640 -6.93 3.30 4.68
C LEU A 640 -7.61 3.86 5.93
N TYR A 641 -7.80 3.07 7.00
CA TYR A 641 -8.37 3.57 8.26
C TYR A 641 -7.43 4.56 8.94
N GLY A 642 -6.12 4.35 8.83
CA GLY A 642 -5.11 5.30 9.30
C GLY A 642 -5.26 6.69 8.67
N ILE A 643 -5.80 6.77 7.45
CA ILE A 643 -5.97 8.02 6.68
C ILE A 643 -7.40 8.56 6.81
N CYS A 644 -8.40 7.73 6.49
CA CYS A 644 -9.81 8.12 6.37
C CYS A 644 -10.56 8.13 7.70
N GLY A 645 -10.01 7.50 8.75
CA GLY A 645 -10.67 7.38 10.05
C GLY A 645 -11.78 6.33 10.09
N SER A 646 -12.30 6.07 11.30
CA SER A 646 -13.40 5.13 11.55
C SER A 646 -14.65 5.47 10.72
N GLY A 647 -15.36 4.46 10.22
CA GLY A 647 -16.53 4.65 9.35
C GLY A 647 -16.22 5.16 7.94
N GLY A 648 -14.98 5.54 7.66
CA GLY A 648 -14.53 6.01 6.35
C GLY A 648 -14.14 4.89 5.37
N VAL A 649 -14.01 3.65 5.83
CA VAL A 649 -13.49 2.53 5.01
C VAL A 649 -14.52 1.41 4.87
N HIS A 650 -14.63 0.86 3.67
CA HIS A 650 -15.53 -0.26 3.36
C HIS A 650 -14.87 -1.24 2.38
N VAL A 651 -15.08 -2.54 2.61
CA VAL A 651 -14.69 -3.61 1.70
C VAL A 651 -15.82 -3.87 0.71
N GLU A 652 -15.67 -3.37 -0.51
CA GLU A 652 -16.65 -3.50 -1.59
C GLU A 652 -16.75 -4.96 -2.07
N LYS A 653 -15.59 -5.62 -2.22
CA LYS A 653 -15.48 -7.03 -2.63
C LYS A 653 -14.41 -7.70 -1.78
N LEU A 654 -14.71 -8.89 -1.26
CA LEU A 654 -13.80 -9.67 -0.42
C LEU A 654 -13.65 -11.08 -1.00
N LEU A 655 -12.42 -11.47 -1.37
CA LEU A 655 -12.11 -12.80 -1.90
C LEU A 655 -12.95 -13.18 -3.13
N GLU A 656 -13.29 -12.21 -3.98
CA GLU A 656 -14.12 -12.44 -5.15
C GLU A 656 -13.28 -12.92 -6.34
N VAL A 657 -13.69 -14.01 -7.00
CA VAL A 657 -13.00 -14.51 -8.19
C VAL A 657 -13.62 -13.89 -9.45
N GLU A 658 -12.84 -13.05 -10.13
CA GLU A 658 -13.22 -12.35 -11.35
C GLU A 658 -12.57 -12.95 -12.61
N ASP A 659 -13.19 -12.69 -13.75
CA ASP A 659 -12.70 -13.05 -15.07
C ASP A 659 -11.89 -11.88 -15.66
N HIS A 660 -10.59 -12.07 -15.83
CA HIS A 660 -9.69 -11.10 -16.45
C HIS A 660 -9.20 -11.58 -17.83
N GLY A 661 -10.12 -12.13 -18.63
CA GLY A 661 -9.87 -12.51 -20.02
C GLY A 661 -9.09 -13.83 -20.14
N ARG A 662 -7.76 -13.80 -19.93
CA ARG A 662 -6.88 -14.99 -20.04
C ARG A 662 -6.71 -15.76 -18.74
N VAL A 663 -7.09 -15.16 -17.62
CA VAL A 663 -6.95 -15.73 -16.28
C VAL A 663 -8.21 -15.48 -15.46
N TYR A 664 -8.43 -16.32 -14.45
CA TYR A 664 -9.29 -16.01 -13.31
C TYR A 664 -8.42 -15.52 -12.17
N GLN A 665 -8.85 -14.49 -11.45
CA GLN A 665 -8.07 -13.88 -10.39
C GLN A 665 -8.95 -13.61 -9.17
N MET A 666 -8.42 -13.90 -7.98
CA MET A 666 -9.10 -13.49 -6.75
C MET A 666 -8.69 -12.06 -6.41
N ILE A 667 -9.69 -11.21 -6.22
CA ILE A 667 -9.52 -9.81 -5.88
C ILE A 667 -10.17 -9.50 -4.53
N THR A 668 -9.62 -8.50 -3.86
CA THR A 668 -10.29 -7.77 -2.80
C THR A 668 -10.29 -6.30 -3.21
N HIS A 669 -11.38 -5.58 -2.95
CA HIS A 669 -11.54 -4.18 -3.30
C HIS A 669 -11.95 -3.39 -2.06
N VAL A 670 -11.04 -2.53 -1.60
CA VAL A 670 -11.25 -1.69 -0.41
C VAL A 670 -11.32 -0.23 -0.83
N LYS A 671 -12.33 0.48 -0.33
CA LYS A 671 -12.53 1.90 -0.57
C LYS A 671 -12.48 2.68 0.73
N GLY A 672 -11.88 3.87 0.68
CA GLY A 672 -11.79 4.81 1.78
C GLY A 672 -12.29 6.18 1.36
N LYS A 673 -13.25 6.74 2.08
CA LYS A 673 -13.74 8.10 1.87
C LYS A 673 -13.05 9.05 2.84
N VAL A 674 -12.27 9.98 2.30
CA VAL A 674 -11.61 11.03 3.08
C VAL A 674 -12.64 12.02 3.60
N ASN A 675 -12.66 12.22 4.92
CA ASN A 675 -13.40 13.29 5.58
C ASN A 675 -12.40 14.24 6.27
N PRO A 676 -12.19 15.47 5.76
CA PRO A 676 -11.25 16.41 6.36
C PRO A 676 -11.55 16.78 7.83
N LYS A 677 -12.76 16.51 8.32
CA LYS A 677 -13.15 16.76 9.72
C LYS A 677 -12.84 15.60 10.65
N GLU A 678 -12.67 14.39 10.13
CA GLU A 678 -12.56 13.13 10.87
C GLU A 678 -11.45 12.27 10.24
N LEU A 679 -10.25 12.84 10.18
CA LEU A 679 -9.08 12.13 9.66
C LEU A 679 -8.64 11.01 10.60
N GLY A 680 -8.06 9.97 10.02
CA GLY A 680 -7.53 8.83 10.76
C GLY A 680 -6.35 9.20 11.66
N CYS A 681 -6.12 8.37 12.66
CA CYS A 681 -5.15 8.63 13.72
C CYS A 681 -3.70 8.78 13.22
N SER A 682 -3.35 8.18 12.07
CA SER A 682 -2.00 8.30 11.50
C SER A 682 -1.70 9.67 10.86
N VAL A 683 -2.75 10.44 10.51
CA VAL A 683 -2.58 11.70 9.77
C VAL A 683 -3.31 12.91 10.37
N ARG A 684 -4.21 12.72 11.35
CA ARG A 684 -5.03 13.80 11.93
C ARG A 684 -4.26 14.98 12.51
N HIS A 685 -2.97 14.79 12.82
CA HIS A 685 -2.08 15.83 13.36
C HIS A 685 -1.36 16.64 12.27
N MET A 686 -1.43 16.23 10.99
CA MET A 686 -0.70 16.85 9.90
C MET A 686 -1.34 18.20 9.51
N PRO A 687 -0.63 19.34 9.66
CA PRO A 687 -1.20 20.66 9.36
C PRO A 687 -1.54 20.85 7.87
N GLN A 688 -0.86 20.13 6.97
CA GLN A 688 -1.04 20.19 5.52
C GLN A 688 -2.43 19.66 5.08
N LEU A 689 -3.11 18.85 5.90
CA LEU A 689 -4.39 18.20 5.55
C LEU A 689 -5.63 19.05 5.88
N LYS A 690 -5.45 20.35 6.15
CA LYS A 690 -6.56 21.29 6.35
C LYS A 690 -7.22 21.76 5.05
N THR A 691 -6.66 21.40 3.89
CA THR A 691 -7.21 21.69 2.56
C THR A 691 -8.27 20.66 2.15
N SER A 692 -9.18 21.04 1.25
CA SER A 692 -10.11 20.13 0.59
C SER A 692 -9.54 19.52 -0.70
N ASN A 693 -8.31 19.87 -1.09
CA ASN A 693 -7.70 19.36 -2.31
C ASN A 693 -7.28 17.90 -2.17
N MET A 694 -7.89 17.02 -2.97
CA MET A 694 -7.59 15.59 -2.95
C MET A 694 -6.17 15.24 -3.40
N ALA A 695 -5.44 16.10 -4.11
CA ALA A 695 -4.03 15.84 -4.41
C ALA A 695 -3.18 15.72 -3.12
N VAL A 696 -3.46 16.55 -2.10
CA VAL A 696 -2.71 16.55 -0.83
C VAL A 696 -3.07 15.33 0.02
N HIS A 697 -4.35 14.97 0.08
CA HIS A 697 -4.81 13.76 0.76
C HIS A 697 -4.30 12.50 0.06
N GLY A 698 -4.37 12.45 -1.28
CA GLY A 698 -3.88 11.34 -2.10
C GLY A 698 -2.37 11.14 -2.02
N LEU A 699 -1.56 12.22 -2.05
CA LEU A 699 -0.12 12.14 -1.78
C LEU A 699 0.19 11.62 -0.38
N THR A 700 -0.64 11.99 0.60
CA THR A 700 -0.47 11.48 1.97
C THR A 700 -0.84 10.00 2.06
N ALA A 701 -1.89 9.57 1.36
CA ALA A 701 -2.21 8.17 1.23
C ALA A 701 -1.07 7.39 0.54
N LEU A 702 -0.52 7.92 -0.55
CA LEU A 702 0.63 7.35 -1.22
C LEU A 702 1.83 7.20 -0.27
N GLN A 703 2.21 8.25 0.46
CA GLN A 703 3.30 8.18 1.45
C GLN A 703 3.05 7.13 2.53
N ARG A 704 1.86 7.09 3.12
CA ARG A 704 1.54 6.22 4.26
C ARG A 704 1.34 4.75 3.87
N CYS A 705 0.87 4.49 2.65
CA CYS A 705 0.62 3.13 2.19
C CYS A 705 1.88 2.46 1.61
N LEU A 706 2.91 3.21 1.21
CA LEU A 706 4.14 2.66 0.64
C LEU A 706 4.97 1.88 1.69
N PRO A 707 5.69 0.82 1.29
CA PRO A 707 5.62 0.14 0.00
C PRO A 707 4.34 -0.72 -0.14
N PRO A 708 3.97 -1.15 -1.36
CA PRO A 708 2.77 -1.97 -1.59
C PRO A 708 2.75 -3.23 -0.71
N GLY A 709 1.67 -3.41 0.08
CA GLY A 709 1.56 -4.52 1.02
C GLY A 709 1.69 -5.91 0.39
N SER A 710 1.19 -6.08 -0.85
CA SER A 710 1.32 -7.31 -1.63
C SER A 710 2.78 -7.69 -1.97
N MET A 711 3.67 -6.69 -1.92
CA MET A 711 5.10 -6.81 -2.14
C MET A 711 5.91 -6.70 -0.84
N THR A 712 5.29 -6.70 0.33
CA THR A 712 5.99 -6.75 1.62
C THR A 712 5.70 -8.05 2.34
N GLY A 713 4.50 -8.18 2.89
CA GLY A 713 4.24 -9.04 4.03
C GLY A 713 3.56 -8.26 5.15
N ALA A 714 3.01 -8.99 6.12
CA ALA A 714 2.27 -8.43 7.25
C ALA A 714 2.81 -9.06 8.56
N PRO A 715 3.12 -8.29 9.61
CA PRO A 715 3.09 -6.82 9.68
C PRO A 715 4.16 -6.16 8.80
N LYS A 716 3.81 -5.08 8.11
CA LYS A 716 4.57 -4.42 7.03
C LYS A 716 6.01 -4.08 7.45
N GLU A 717 6.15 -3.39 8.57
CA GLU A 717 7.44 -2.89 9.05
C GLU A 717 8.40 -4.02 9.42
N ARG A 718 7.96 -4.95 10.28
CA ARG A 718 8.77 -6.11 10.69
C ARG A 718 9.11 -7.01 9.48
N SER A 719 8.15 -7.20 8.56
CA SER A 719 8.36 -7.98 7.34
C SER A 719 9.42 -7.38 6.43
N CYS A 720 9.38 -6.06 6.20
CA CYS A 720 10.38 -5.36 5.40
C CYS A 720 11.78 -5.48 6.01
N LYS A 721 11.93 -5.39 7.34
CA LYS A 721 13.21 -5.57 8.03
C LYS A 721 13.80 -6.96 7.77
N HIS A 722 12.98 -8.01 7.89
CA HIS A 722 13.42 -9.38 7.61
C HIS A 722 13.75 -9.60 6.12
N LEU A 723 12.94 -9.05 5.21
CA LEU A 723 13.19 -9.15 3.78
C LEU A 723 14.49 -8.45 3.37
N GLN A 724 14.81 -7.28 3.91
CA GLN A 724 16.09 -6.61 3.63
C GLN A 724 17.28 -7.50 3.99
N ALA A 725 17.23 -8.19 5.14
CA ALA A 725 18.28 -9.10 5.57
C ALA A 725 18.34 -10.39 4.73
N ILE A 726 17.20 -11.01 4.44
CA ILE A 726 17.11 -12.29 3.71
C ILE A 726 17.45 -12.10 2.23
N GLU A 727 16.94 -11.04 1.59
CA GLU A 727 17.21 -10.77 0.19
C GLU A 727 18.65 -10.29 -0.03
N ALA A 728 19.19 -9.53 0.93
CA ALA A 728 20.53 -8.95 0.92
C ALA A 728 20.80 -8.07 -0.33
N ARG A 729 19.76 -7.38 -0.81
CA ARG A 729 19.84 -6.44 -1.94
C ARG A 729 18.71 -5.41 -1.86
N LYS A 730 18.89 -4.28 -2.55
CA LYS A 730 17.81 -3.35 -2.88
C LYS A 730 16.92 -3.94 -3.99
N ARG A 731 15.64 -3.60 -3.99
CA ARG A 731 14.69 -3.90 -5.07
C ARG A 731 14.62 -2.76 -6.10
N GLY A 732 14.85 -1.52 -5.67
CA GLY A 732 14.86 -0.34 -6.52
C GLY A 732 13.46 -0.04 -7.09
N ILE A 733 13.42 0.13 -8.40
CA ILE A 733 12.18 0.39 -9.15
C ILE A 733 11.22 -0.79 -9.06
N TYR A 734 11.73 -2.02 -9.01
CA TYR A 734 10.89 -3.21 -8.84
C TYR A 734 10.25 -3.23 -7.44
N SER A 735 8.98 -3.64 -7.36
CA SER A 735 8.14 -3.54 -6.15
C SER A 735 7.84 -2.11 -5.67
N GLY A 736 8.31 -1.09 -6.38
CA GLY A 736 7.86 0.30 -6.22
C GLY A 736 6.48 0.52 -6.88
N VAL A 737 6.17 1.77 -7.22
CA VAL A 737 4.91 2.14 -7.86
C VAL A 737 5.12 3.14 -8.99
N MET A 738 4.29 3.07 -10.02
CA MET A 738 4.30 4.01 -11.15
C MET A 738 2.89 4.44 -11.50
N GLY A 739 2.73 5.71 -11.86
CA GLY A 739 1.43 6.34 -12.01
C GLY A 739 1.49 7.82 -12.34
N TYR A 740 0.42 8.53 -11.98
CA TYR A 740 0.31 9.97 -12.16
C TYR A 740 -0.27 10.69 -10.93
N LEU A 741 0.09 11.96 -10.79
CA LEU A 741 -0.46 12.95 -9.86
C LEU A 741 -1.11 14.06 -10.68
N ASP A 742 -2.44 14.15 -10.63
CA ASP A 742 -3.23 15.12 -11.39
C ASP A 742 -3.40 16.43 -10.63
N LEU A 743 -3.17 17.57 -11.29
CA LEU A 743 -3.38 18.90 -10.71
C LEU A 743 -4.86 19.22 -10.45
N GLY A 744 -5.79 18.50 -11.08
CA GLY A 744 -7.21 18.53 -10.72
C GLY A 744 -7.56 17.80 -9.42
N GLY A 745 -6.61 17.07 -8.83
CA GLY A 745 -6.77 16.40 -7.53
C GLY A 745 -6.78 14.87 -7.58
N GLY A 746 -6.79 14.24 -8.77
CA GLY A 746 -6.83 12.79 -8.92
C GLY A 746 -5.46 12.11 -8.89
N GLY A 747 -5.44 10.78 -8.86
CA GLY A 747 -4.21 10.01 -9.00
C GLY A 747 -4.46 8.53 -9.19
N SER A 748 -3.50 7.85 -9.81
CA SER A 748 -3.57 6.41 -10.05
C SER A 748 -2.17 5.84 -10.10
N PHE A 749 -1.92 4.81 -9.29
CA PHE A 749 -0.64 4.13 -9.16
C PHE A 749 -0.81 2.62 -9.24
N SER A 750 0.07 2.00 -10.00
CA SER A 750 0.20 0.54 -10.11
C SER A 750 1.45 0.07 -9.38
N VAL A 751 1.43 -1.18 -8.90
CA VAL A 751 2.63 -1.83 -8.36
C VAL A 751 3.57 -2.15 -9.52
N LEU A 752 4.87 -1.85 -9.41
CA LEU A 752 5.87 -2.17 -10.43
C LEU A 752 6.33 -3.63 -10.34
N ILE A 753 5.42 -4.52 -10.71
CA ILE A 753 5.63 -5.95 -10.96
C ILE A 753 5.45 -6.26 -12.44
N ARG A 754 6.03 -7.39 -12.89
CA ARG A 754 6.12 -7.70 -14.34
C ARG A 754 6.74 -6.52 -15.12
N THR A 755 7.84 -6.02 -14.56
CA THR A 755 8.57 -4.83 -14.99
C THR A 755 10.03 -5.18 -15.24
N ALA A 756 10.58 -4.64 -16.32
CA ALA A 756 12.01 -4.55 -16.53
C ALA A 756 12.44 -3.08 -16.53
N PHE A 757 13.61 -2.80 -15.96
CA PHE A 757 14.18 -1.45 -15.98
C PHE A 757 15.69 -1.48 -16.20
N THR A 758 16.23 -0.38 -16.71
CA THR A 758 17.68 -0.14 -16.80
C THR A 758 17.99 1.27 -16.33
N CYS A 759 19.18 1.46 -15.76
CA CYS A 759 19.78 2.76 -15.47
C CYS A 759 21.14 2.80 -16.16
N SER A 760 21.16 3.32 -17.39
CA SER A 760 22.36 3.37 -18.22
C SER A 760 22.34 4.65 -19.04
N SER A 761 23.48 5.34 -19.13
CA SER A 761 23.58 6.51 -20.01
C SER A 761 23.42 6.04 -21.46
N THR A 762 22.71 6.82 -22.26
CA THR A 762 22.61 6.56 -23.71
C THR A 762 23.93 6.79 -24.45
N GLU A 763 24.89 7.45 -23.78
CA GLU A 763 26.25 7.69 -24.26
C GLU A 763 27.17 6.48 -24.04
N ASP A 764 26.82 5.56 -23.14
CA ASP A 764 27.63 4.38 -22.83
C ASP A 764 27.65 3.42 -24.04
N THR A 765 28.85 3.14 -24.54
CA THR A 765 29.07 2.29 -25.72
C THR A 765 29.30 0.81 -25.38
N GLY A 766 29.18 0.46 -24.10
CA GLY A 766 29.37 -0.90 -23.58
C GLY A 766 28.13 -1.79 -23.72
N ARG A 767 27.84 -2.55 -22.68
CA ARG A 767 26.61 -3.35 -22.57
C ARG A 767 25.62 -2.63 -21.66
N GLN A 768 24.34 -2.64 -22.05
CA GLN A 768 23.24 -2.19 -21.20
C GLN A 768 22.77 -3.34 -20.30
N VAL A 769 22.43 -3.04 -19.04
CA VAL A 769 21.99 -4.04 -18.06
C VAL A 769 20.56 -3.77 -17.64
N TRP A 770 19.66 -4.66 -18.04
CA TRP A 770 18.27 -4.67 -17.64
C TRP A 770 18.07 -5.55 -16.41
N ARG A 771 17.19 -5.12 -15.52
CA ARG A 771 16.87 -5.80 -14.26
C ARG A 771 15.41 -6.19 -14.25
N ILE A 772 15.13 -7.43 -13.84
CA ILE A 772 13.77 -7.96 -13.70
C ILE A 772 13.66 -8.61 -12.33
N GLY A 773 12.72 -8.13 -11.52
CA GLY A 773 12.36 -8.79 -10.27
C GLY A 773 11.19 -9.76 -10.45
N ALA A 774 11.20 -10.84 -9.67
CA ALA A 774 10.06 -11.75 -9.54
C ALA A 774 10.06 -12.38 -8.16
N GLY A 775 8.88 -12.71 -7.63
CA GLY A 775 8.74 -13.29 -6.30
C GLY A 775 7.32 -13.66 -5.93
N GLY A 776 7.16 -14.21 -4.73
CA GLY A 776 5.92 -14.78 -4.22
C GLY A 776 5.79 -14.60 -2.71
N ALA A 777 4.57 -14.75 -2.23
CA ALA A 777 4.25 -14.72 -0.82
C ALA A 777 4.71 -16.03 -0.18
N VAL A 778 5.70 -15.96 0.71
CA VAL A 778 6.06 -17.10 1.55
C VAL A 778 5.17 -17.10 2.76
N THR A 779 4.39 -18.16 2.88
CA THR A 779 3.57 -18.51 4.05
C THR A 779 4.04 -19.82 4.68
N THR A 780 3.50 -20.17 5.84
CA THR A 780 3.80 -21.44 6.51
C THR A 780 3.26 -22.65 5.74
N LEU A 781 2.31 -22.43 4.83
CA LEU A 781 1.77 -23.44 3.92
C LEU A 781 2.55 -23.54 2.60
N SER A 782 3.60 -22.72 2.43
CA SER A 782 4.40 -22.69 1.20
C SER A 782 5.39 -23.85 1.14
N THR A 783 5.75 -24.25 -0.09
CA THR A 783 6.82 -25.24 -0.32
C THR A 783 7.93 -24.57 -1.12
N ALA A 784 9.19 -24.90 -0.81
CA ALA A 784 10.33 -24.29 -1.48
C ALA A 784 10.31 -24.48 -3.01
N GLU A 785 9.88 -25.67 -3.46
CA GLU A 785 9.70 -25.97 -4.88
C GLU A 785 8.55 -25.17 -5.50
N GLY A 786 7.39 -25.12 -4.84
CA GLY A 786 6.23 -24.39 -5.34
C GLY A 786 6.52 -22.90 -5.55
N GLU A 787 7.13 -22.26 -4.54
CA GLU A 787 7.47 -20.83 -4.60
C GLU A 787 8.57 -20.54 -5.65
N TRP A 788 9.54 -21.45 -5.82
CA TRP A 788 10.52 -21.34 -6.91
C TRP A 788 9.85 -21.39 -8.29
N GLN A 789 8.95 -22.36 -8.53
CA GLN A 789 8.23 -22.49 -9.80
C GLN A 789 7.30 -21.30 -10.05
N GLU A 790 6.67 -20.77 -9.00
CA GLU A 790 5.84 -19.57 -9.08
C GLU A 790 6.68 -18.34 -9.47
N MET A 791 7.83 -18.13 -8.81
CA MET A 791 8.77 -17.06 -9.12
C MET A 791 9.21 -17.13 -10.59
N LEU A 792 9.61 -18.30 -11.08
CA LEU A 792 9.99 -18.50 -12.49
C LEU A 792 8.83 -18.23 -13.45
N THR A 793 7.62 -18.64 -13.08
CA THR A 793 6.42 -18.39 -13.90
C THR A 793 6.15 -16.89 -14.05
N LYS A 794 6.27 -16.13 -12.96
CA LYS A 794 6.14 -14.67 -12.98
C LYS A 794 7.28 -14.02 -13.76
N LEU A 795 8.53 -14.44 -13.55
CA LEU A 795 9.71 -13.94 -14.27
C LEU A 795 9.56 -14.06 -15.79
N ARG A 796 9.14 -15.23 -16.28
CA ARG A 796 9.00 -15.53 -17.71
C ARG A 796 8.01 -14.62 -18.44
N THR A 797 7.06 -13.99 -17.73
CA THR A 797 6.11 -13.05 -18.36
C THR A 797 6.80 -11.81 -18.96
N VAL A 798 7.95 -11.43 -18.41
CA VAL A 798 8.76 -10.29 -18.88
C VAL A 798 10.04 -10.78 -19.51
N GLN A 799 10.73 -11.75 -18.89
CA GLN A 799 12.02 -12.23 -19.37
C GLN A 799 11.97 -12.75 -20.81
N ASN A 800 10.86 -13.36 -21.23
CA ASN A 800 10.74 -13.89 -22.59
C ASN A 800 10.80 -12.79 -23.66
N VAL A 801 10.45 -11.54 -23.36
CA VAL A 801 10.51 -10.46 -24.37
C VAL A 801 11.94 -10.06 -24.71
N PHE A 802 12.88 -10.40 -23.83
CA PHE A 802 14.33 -10.26 -24.03
C PHE A 802 14.95 -11.42 -24.81
N ARG A 803 14.14 -12.36 -25.31
CA ARG A 803 14.62 -13.42 -26.19
C ARG A 803 14.20 -13.16 -27.65
N PRO A 804 14.97 -13.66 -28.63
CA PRO A 804 14.63 -13.54 -30.04
C PRO A 804 13.27 -14.15 -30.37
N SER A 805 12.59 -13.59 -31.37
CA SER A 805 11.19 -13.93 -31.69
C SER A 805 10.98 -15.39 -32.10
N HIS A 806 12.02 -16.09 -32.54
CA HIS A 806 11.99 -17.52 -32.91
C HIS A 806 12.11 -18.49 -31.71
N THR A 807 12.34 -17.98 -30.49
CA THR A 807 12.56 -18.80 -29.27
C THR A 807 11.42 -18.75 -28.25
N VAL A 808 10.38 -17.95 -28.50
CA VAL A 808 9.33 -17.59 -27.53
C VAL A 808 7.99 -18.19 -27.90
#